data_AF-A0A7V3E7F2-F1
#
_entry.id   AF-A0A7V3E7F2-F1
#
_cell.length_a   1.000
_cell.length_b   1.000
_cell.length_c   1.000
_cell.angle_alpha   90.00
_cell.angle_beta   90.00
_cell.angle_gamma   90.00
#
_symmetry.space_group_name_H-M   'P 1'
#
loop_
_entity.id
_entity.type
_entity.pdbx_description
1 polymer ?
#
loop_
_entity_poly.entity_id
_entity_poly.type
_entity_poly.pdbx_seq_one_letter_code
_entity_poly.pdbx_strand_id
1 'polypeptide(L)'
;MDTNKTSKILSLMISLLFYFNGNAQQVTGLSNWNIYLDPGHSQFENMGIYGYSEAEKNLRVGLHLRQMLLNWTDIDTVYICRDDDSDLITLQQRTDQANALGAAHYHSIHSDASTSPTPNSTLLLWGQLGINGPEKFPPGGKKMSDIMVVLLTAGMRTTTRGSVGDRTFYGVPGTTPYLHVNRETNMASELSEAGFHTNPTQNQRNMNELWKRMEAKTMFWTILRYHGIPRPFAATVAGIISDYESGLPINGAIAEINGQIDTTDTWESLFYRFTNDPELLRNGFYYFEGIPQGTHPIKFYRNGYDTLFTTVTMQDTFITFKDVQMISNTPPRVASTLPANDSLYPGYESFVINFSRQMDRTSTESAISISPSVGVTFTWSNSDKTLSINTSNFAFNSSYQVTINPTAQGKFGHPFDGNGDGIPGDAYTKTIYTKLQDATAPQIVSVYPNPNSTNVEIKPIVNILFNEPVSASTVSGKVKVQRNSNGTFANGILRFYTVNGKSAINFFVTSLLAENETYTIQLLPGIKDVYGNEITAQNDFTFTTGNNTYNQLLLIDNFENGVGSWWQPTQSGSTVGVNPANTTIAVNSSIVNLNTGSTKSMQLNYEWNTNATNWLIREKYTPVTPTFDNSNILQTFVWGDGSGNYFRFCVIDQGIGGYEVSQWYEINWIGWKAINWNLAEGQTGNWVGNGVLEPPLRIDSYQLTYFPGNPNVGTIYFDDLRIVNFAPLSVEQTDPELPVTYNLEQNYPNPFNPSTKIKFSIPEQTSVKIIVSDILGREITTLVNDVLNAGNYSVEFNGTEISSGVYFYTLVTDNFKQSKKMILMK
;
A
#
# COMPACT_ATOMS: atom_id res chain seq x y z
N MET A 1 19.69 35.88 -27.37
CA MET A 1 20.37 35.02 -28.37
C MET A 1 19.34 34.07 -28.93
N ASP A 2 18.53 34.56 -29.88
CA ASP A 2 17.41 33.84 -30.53
C ASP A 2 17.86 33.27 -31.88
N THR A 3 18.76 32.29 -31.87
CA THR A 3 19.19 31.58 -33.09
C THR A 3 19.15 30.04 -32.98
N ASN A 4 18.88 29.49 -31.79
CA ASN A 4 18.82 28.04 -31.57
C ASN A 4 17.42 27.41 -31.63
N LYS A 5 16.35 28.22 -31.71
CA LYS A 5 14.95 27.72 -31.70
C LYS A 5 14.50 27.09 -33.01
N THR A 6 15.16 27.40 -34.13
CA THR A 6 14.81 26.88 -35.48
C THR A 6 15.64 25.67 -35.90
N SER A 7 16.62 25.25 -35.10
CA SER A 7 17.59 24.20 -35.48
C SER A 7 16.99 22.79 -35.47
N LYS A 8 16.09 22.43 -34.54
CA LYS A 8 15.56 21.05 -34.46
C LYS A 8 14.49 20.71 -35.50
N ILE A 9 13.64 21.65 -35.89
CA ILE A 9 12.67 21.43 -36.98
C ILE A 9 13.42 21.34 -38.32
N LEU A 10 14.50 22.11 -38.49
CA LEU A 10 15.33 22.06 -39.69
C LEU A 10 16.27 20.85 -39.73
N SER A 11 16.80 20.40 -38.59
CA SER A 11 17.67 19.23 -38.51
C SER A 11 16.91 17.91 -38.68
N LEU A 12 15.61 17.86 -38.31
CA LEU A 12 14.73 16.73 -38.63
C LEU A 12 14.34 16.71 -40.12
N MET A 13 14.21 17.89 -40.76
CA MET A 13 13.99 17.97 -42.21
C MET A 13 15.24 17.67 -43.05
N ILE A 14 16.44 17.97 -42.54
CA ILE A 14 17.71 17.78 -43.28
C ILE A 14 18.25 16.34 -43.12
N SER A 15 18.00 15.65 -42.01
CA SER A 15 18.35 14.22 -41.86
C SER A 15 17.38 13.27 -42.58
N LEU A 16 16.17 13.71 -42.91
CA LEU A 16 15.24 12.94 -43.76
C LEU A 16 15.62 12.93 -45.26
N LEU A 17 16.53 13.82 -45.70
CA LEU A 17 16.96 13.93 -47.10
C LEU A 17 18.10 12.99 -47.48
N PHE A 18 18.77 12.37 -46.50
CA PHE A 18 19.89 11.45 -46.74
C PHE A 18 19.58 10.10 -46.13
N TYR A 19 18.75 9.29 -46.80
CA TYR A 19 18.81 7.81 -46.89
C TYR A 19 17.49 7.24 -47.46
N PHE A 20 17.07 7.72 -48.62
CA PHE A 20 16.20 6.95 -49.53
C PHE A 20 16.88 6.82 -50.90
N ASN A 21 18.09 6.28 -50.90
CA ASN A 21 18.69 5.72 -52.11
C ASN A 21 18.60 4.20 -52.01
N GLY A 22 17.47 3.69 -52.50
CA GLY A 22 17.17 2.27 -52.59
C GLY A 22 15.66 2.09 -52.70
N ASN A 23 15.20 1.61 -53.86
CA ASN A 23 13.80 1.34 -54.19
C ASN A 23 13.07 0.56 -53.08
N ALA A 24 12.47 1.26 -52.09
CA ALA A 24 11.46 0.65 -51.24
C ALA A 24 10.24 0.47 -52.13
N GLN A 25 9.96 -0.78 -52.51
CA GLN A 25 8.79 -1.12 -53.31
C GLN A 25 7.53 -0.66 -52.55
N GLN A 26 6.75 0.21 -53.17
CA GLN A 26 5.45 0.65 -52.66
C GLN A 26 4.59 -0.58 -52.33
N VAL A 27 3.98 -0.60 -51.14
CA VAL A 27 3.06 -1.68 -50.75
C VAL A 27 1.77 -1.54 -51.55
N THR A 28 1.39 -2.57 -52.30
CA THR A 28 0.18 -2.56 -53.13
C THR A 28 -0.95 -3.40 -52.52
N GLY A 29 -2.20 -3.09 -52.85
CA GLY A 29 -3.39 -3.85 -52.43
C GLY A 29 -4.40 -3.04 -51.61
N LEU A 30 -4.16 -1.75 -51.42
CA LEU A 30 -5.09 -0.81 -50.78
C LEU A 30 -5.72 0.18 -51.79
N SER A 31 -5.36 0.11 -53.08
CA SER A 31 -6.02 0.88 -54.13
C SER A 31 -7.53 0.71 -54.09
N ASN A 32 -8.30 1.80 -54.16
CA ASN A 32 -9.78 1.83 -54.01
C ASN A 32 -10.33 1.54 -52.60
N TRP A 33 -9.49 1.40 -51.57
CA TRP A 33 -9.93 1.41 -50.18
C TRP A 33 -9.58 2.77 -49.56
N ASN A 34 -10.40 3.23 -48.62
CA ASN A 34 -10.14 4.45 -47.87
C ASN A 34 -10.51 4.24 -46.40
N ILE A 35 -9.89 5.03 -45.52
CA ILE A 35 -10.10 4.92 -44.07
C ILE A 35 -10.29 6.32 -43.50
N TYR A 36 -11.19 6.40 -42.51
CA TYR A 36 -11.39 7.58 -41.70
C TYR A 36 -10.72 7.38 -40.34
N LEU A 37 -9.68 8.17 -40.08
CA LEU A 37 -8.97 8.18 -38.81
C LEU A 37 -9.60 9.21 -37.88
N ASP A 38 -9.94 8.78 -36.69
CA ASP A 38 -10.54 9.63 -35.67
C ASP A 38 -9.64 9.70 -34.43
N PRO A 39 -8.69 10.64 -34.38
CA PRO A 39 -7.99 10.99 -33.15
C PRO A 39 -8.99 11.46 -32.09
N GLY A 40 -9.25 10.58 -31.12
CA GLY A 40 -10.21 10.80 -30.04
C GLY A 40 -9.98 12.10 -29.30
N HIS A 41 -11.07 12.66 -28.76
CA HIS A 41 -11.10 13.96 -28.08
C HIS A 41 -10.69 15.16 -28.96
N SER A 42 -10.84 16.37 -28.44
CA SER A 42 -10.44 17.63 -29.09
C SER A 42 -9.54 18.45 -28.17
N GLN A 43 -8.79 19.42 -28.69
CA GLN A 43 -8.02 20.33 -27.83
C GLN A 43 -7.10 19.60 -26.88
N PHE A 44 -7.16 19.95 -25.60
CA PHE A 44 -6.37 19.36 -24.53
C PHE A 44 -7.26 18.52 -23.58
N GLU A 45 -8.37 18.01 -24.10
CA GLU A 45 -9.32 17.19 -23.33
C GLU A 45 -8.69 15.89 -22.84
N ASN A 46 -9.22 15.41 -21.71
CA ASN A 46 -8.79 14.20 -21.01
C ASN A 46 -7.30 14.24 -20.64
N MET A 47 -6.99 15.10 -19.66
CA MET A 47 -5.64 15.44 -19.26
C MET A 47 -4.93 14.28 -18.56
N GLY A 48 -3.70 13.98 -18.98
CA GLY A 48 -2.83 13.02 -18.30
C GLY A 48 -2.18 13.58 -17.04
N ILE A 49 -1.50 12.70 -16.29
CA ILE A 49 -0.99 13.00 -14.94
C ILE A 49 0.08 14.11 -14.91
N TYR A 50 0.80 14.35 -16.00
CA TYR A 50 1.84 15.38 -16.11
C TYR A 50 1.50 16.49 -17.12
N GLY A 51 0.21 16.77 -17.34
CA GLY A 51 -0.18 17.90 -18.19
C GLY A 51 -0.02 17.66 -19.71
N TYR A 52 0.13 16.39 -20.13
CA TYR A 52 0.05 15.98 -21.53
C TYR A 52 -1.24 15.17 -21.73
N SER A 53 -2.13 15.69 -22.57
CA SER A 53 -3.49 15.18 -22.74
C SER A 53 -3.56 13.96 -23.67
N GLU A 54 -4.60 13.16 -23.50
CA GLU A 54 -4.95 12.11 -24.45
C GLU A 54 -5.18 12.70 -25.86
N ALA A 55 -5.91 13.82 -25.94
CA ALA A 55 -6.23 14.46 -27.21
C ALA A 55 -4.96 14.82 -28.01
N GLU A 56 -3.94 15.37 -27.35
CA GLU A 56 -2.66 15.67 -27.98
C GLU A 56 -1.96 14.40 -28.48
N LYS A 57 -1.91 13.34 -27.66
CA LYS A 57 -1.30 12.05 -28.01
C LYS A 57 -1.99 11.44 -29.24
N ASN A 58 -3.32 11.35 -29.22
CA ASN A 58 -4.09 10.68 -30.26
C ASN A 58 -3.91 11.36 -31.62
N LEU A 59 -3.83 12.70 -31.64
CA LEU A 59 -3.63 13.45 -32.87
C LEU A 59 -2.32 13.06 -33.56
N ARG A 60 -1.21 13.03 -32.82
CA ARG A 60 0.10 12.68 -33.40
C ARG A 60 0.13 11.24 -33.89
N VAL A 61 -0.48 10.30 -33.16
CA VAL A 61 -0.60 8.90 -33.62
C VAL A 61 -1.39 8.83 -34.94
N GLY A 62 -2.53 9.51 -35.02
CA GLY A 62 -3.34 9.56 -36.23
C GLY A 62 -2.63 10.19 -37.43
N LEU A 63 -1.88 11.29 -37.20
CA LEU A 63 -1.09 11.95 -38.23
C LEU A 63 0.07 11.07 -38.73
N HIS A 64 0.79 10.37 -37.84
CA HIS A 64 1.81 9.38 -38.24
C HIS A 64 1.20 8.24 -39.05
N LEU A 65 0.06 7.69 -38.61
CA LEU A 65 -0.61 6.60 -39.33
C LEU A 65 -1.05 7.05 -40.72
N ARG A 66 -1.66 8.24 -40.83
CA ARG A 66 -2.04 8.85 -42.11
C ARG A 66 -0.84 9.01 -43.03
N GLN A 67 0.27 9.52 -42.52
CA GLN A 67 1.51 9.69 -43.27
C GLN A 67 2.05 8.35 -43.78
N MET A 68 2.11 7.33 -42.93
CA MET A 68 2.61 5.99 -43.31
C MET A 68 1.74 5.37 -44.42
N LEU A 69 0.42 5.44 -44.29
CA LEU A 69 -0.51 4.92 -45.28
C LEU A 69 -0.33 5.62 -46.64
N LEU A 70 -0.34 6.95 -46.67
CA LEU A 70 -0.23 7.72 -47.91
C LEU A 70 1.17 7.60 -48.57
N ASN A 71 2.24 7.50 -47.77
CA ASN A 71 3.60 7.51 -48.32
C ASN A 71 4.12 6.11 -48.68
N TRP A 72 3.66 5.06 -48.01
CA TRP A 72 4.23 3.72 -48.15
C TRP A 72 3.35 2.74 -48.92
N THR A 73 2.12 3.13 -49.25
CA THR A 73 1.15 2.25 -49.91
C THR A 73 0.54 2.88 -51.16
N ASP A 74 -0.29 2.11 -51.87
CA ASP A 74 -1.12 2.55 -53.00
C ASP A 74 -2.53 3.02 -52.58
N ILE A 75 -2.76 3.32 -51.30
CA ILE A 75 -4.05 3.85 -50.82
C ILE A 75 -4.30 5.26 -51.38
N ASP A 76 -5.49 5.47 -51.94
CA ASP A 76 -5.81 6.74 -52.60
C ASP A 76 -6.17 7.84 -51.58
N THR A 77 -6.81 7.47 -50.46
CA THR A 77 -7.37 8.47 -49.55
C THR A 77 -7.38 7.99 -48.10
N VAL A 78 -6.85 8.85 -47.22
CA VAL A 78 -6.92 8.71 -45.77
C VAL A 78 -7.48 10.00 -45.19
N TYR A 79 -8.71 9.92 -44.67
CA TYR A 79 -9.39 11.03 -44.01
C TYR A 79 -8.96 11.09 -42.54
N ILE A 80 -8.99 12.29 -41.96
CA ILE A 80 -8.75 12.51 -40.54
C ILE A 80 -9.71 13.59 -40.03
N CYS A 81 -10.27 13.41 -38.83
CA CYS A 81 -11.31 14.31 -38.31
C CYS A 81 -10.79 15.67 -37.85
N ARG A 82 -9.50 15.77 -37.50
CA ARG A 82 -8.80 17.00 -37.10
C ARG A 82 -7.31 16.85 -37.36
N ASP A 83 -6.64 17.96 -37.67
CA ASP A 83 -5.20 18.00 -37.93
C ASP A 83 -4.45 19.02 -37.05
N ASP A 84 -5.16 19.84 -36.28
CA ASP A 84 -4.60 20.75 -35.29
C ASP A 84 -5.13 20.45 -33.87
N ASP A 85 -4.37 20.83 -32.84
CA ASP A 85 -4.84 20.69 -31.46
C ASP A 85 -6.00 21.65 -31.18
N SER A 86 -6.02 22.86 -31.74
CA SER A 86 -7.07 23.84 -31.44
C SER A 86 -8.46 23.48 -31.96
N ASP A 87 -8.55 22.52 -32.89
CA ASP A 87 -9.79 22.02 -33.46
C ASP A 87 -10.73 21.45 -32.41
N LEU A 88 -11.98 21.90 -32.41
CA LEU A 88 -13.06 21.39 -31.56
C LEU A 88 -14.08 20.64 -32.41
N ILE A 89 -14.01 19.31 -32.39
CA ILE A 89 -14.88 18.43 -33.19
C ILE A 89 -15.70 17.52 -32.26
N THR A 90 -17.02 17.67 -32.30
CA THR A 90 -17.95 16.86 -31.51
C THR A 90 -18.03 15.41 -32.01
N LEU A 91 -18.52 14.49 -31.15
CA LEU A 91 -18.74 13.08 -31.53
C LEU A 91 -19.64 12.93 -32.76
N GLN A 92 -20.70 13.74 -32.87
CA GLN A 92 -21.63 13.71 -34.00
C GLN A 92 -20.95 14.19 -35.29
N GLN A 93 -20.16 15.28 -35.22
CA GLN A 93 -19.46 15.77 -36.42
C GLN A 93 -18.46 14.76 -36.97
N ARG A 94 -17.78 14.00 -36.10
CA ARG A 94 -16.84 12.94 -36.51
C ARG A 94 -17.53 11.86 -37.34
N THR A 95 -18.68 11.38 -36.87
CA THR A 95 -19.44 10.32 -37.53
C THR A 95 -20.15 10.84 -38.79
N ASP A 96 -20.74 12.03 -38.73
CA ASP A 96 -21.38 12.67 -39.88
C ASP A 96 -20.40 12.91 -41.02
N GLN A 97 -19.19 13.39 -40.72
CA GLN A 97 -18.15 13.61 -41.72
C GLN A 97 -17.70 12.29 -42.36
N ALA A 98 -17.44 11.25 -41.56
CA ALA A 98 -17.06 9.94 -42.09
C ALA A 98 -18.15 9.33 -42.99
N ASN A 99 -19.41 9.47 -42.59
CA ASN A 99 -20.57 9.04 -43.37
C ASN A 99 -20.70 9.81 -44.68
N ALA A 100 -20.58 11.14 -44.63
CA ALA A 100 -20.68 12.01 -45.80
C ALA A 100 -19.56 11.76 -46.81
N LEU A 101 -18.36 11.43 -46.34
CA LEU A 101 -17.21 11.10 -47.19
C LEU A 101 -17.24 9.67 -47.75
N GLY A 102 -18.20 8.85 -47.30
CA GLY A 102 -18.33 7.45 -47.74
C GLY A 102 -17.11 6.62 -47.38
N ALA A 103 -16.56 6.81 -46.17
CA ALA A 103 -15.40 6.05 -45.73
C ALA A 103 -15.69 4.53 -45.70
N ALA A 104 -14.74 3.71 -46.14
CA ALA A 104 -14.90 2.25 -46.16
C ALA A 104 -14.65 1.63 -44.78
N HIS A 105 -13.90 2.32 -43.91
CA HIS A 105 -13.56 1.88 -42.57
C HIS A 105 -13.37 3.08 -41.63
N TYR A 106 -13.75 2.95 -40.37
CA TYR A 106 -13.62 4.00 -39.34
C TYR A 106 -12.76 3.50 -38.18
N HIS A 107 -11.66 4.19 -37.90
CA HIS A 107 -10.76 3.84 -36.79
C HIS A 107 -10.63 4.98 -35.80
N SER A 108 -11.16 4.80 -34.59
CA SER A 108 -11.01 5.75 -33.49
C SER A 108 -9.78 5.43 -32.66
N ILE A 109 -8.93 6.42 -32.43
CA ILE A 109 -7.64 6.29 -31.75
C ILE A 109 -7.72 6.97 -30.38
N HIS A 110 -7.47 6.20 -29.33
CA HIS A 110 -7.62 6.59 -27.94
C HIS A 110 -6.48 6.07 -27.02
N SER A 111 -6.48 6.53 -25.78
CA SER A 111 -5.76 5.92 -24.65
C SER A 111 -6.58 6.04 -23.38
N ASP A 112 -6.54 5.05 -22.51
CA ASP A 112 -7.49 4.95 -21.40
C ASP A 112 -7.03 5.74 -20.17
N ALA A 113 -7.92 5.87 -19.20
CA ALA A 113 -7.68 6.51 -17.91
C ALA A 113 -8.08 5.59 -16.75
N SER A 114 -7.42 5.80 -15.61
CA SER A 114 -7.81 5.23 -14.32
C SER A 114 -7.58 6.25 -13.23
N THR A 115 -8.41 6.17 -12.19
CA THR A 115 -8.22 6.91 -10.93
C THR A 115 -7.01 6.42 -10.15
N SER A 116 -6.53 5.21 -10.42
CA SER A 116 -5.25 4.69 -9.91
C SER A 116 -4.13 4.95 -10.93
N PRO A 117 -2.91 5.30 -10.49
CA PRO A 117 -1.76 5.48 -11.40
C PRO A 117 -1.15 4.13 -11.87
N THR A 118 -1.60 3.00 -11.33
CA THR A 118 -0.98 1.69 -11.59
C THR A 118 -1.44 0.98 -12.87
N PRO A 119 -2.72 1.00 -13.29
CA PRO A 119 -3.17 0.23 -14.44
C PRO A 119 -2.52 0.71 -15.73
N ASN A 120 -2.13 -0.25 -16.57
CA ASN A 120 -1.75 0.02 -17.95
C ASN A 120 -2.04 -1.23 -18.78
N SER A 121 -2.84 -1.08 -19.84
CA SER A 121 -3.15 -2.15 -20.78
C SER A 121 -3.75 -1.58 -22.05
N THR A 122 -3.69 -2.34 -23.14
CA THR A 122 -4.45 -2.00 -24.35
C THR A 122 -5.87 -2.59 -24.31
N LEU A 123 -6.81 -1.97 -25.01
CA LEU A 123 -8.17 -2.47 -25.21
C LEU A 123 -8.64 -2.08 -26.61
N LEU A 124 -9.33 -2.97 -27.31
CA LEU A 124 -9.99 -2.63 -28.57
C LEU A 124 -11.50 -2.87 -28.43
N LEU A 125 -12.30 -1.92 -28.94
CA LEU A 125 -13.76 -1.96 -28.86
C LEU A 125 -14.37 -1.83 -30.25
N TRP A 126 -15.14 -2.84 -30.67
CA TRP A 126 -15.85 -2.86 -31.95
C TRP A 126 -17.37 -2.81 -31.75
N GLY A 127 -18.11 -2.32 -32.75
CA GLY A 127 -19.55 -2.13 -32.64
C GLY A 127 -20.34 -3.43 -32.51
N GLN A 128 -21.06 -3.61 -31.40
CA GLN A 128 -21.83 -4.83 -31.12
C GLN A 128 -23.34 -4.55 -30.96
N LEU A 129 -24.18 -5.39 -31.58
CA LEU A 129 -25.63 -5.32 -31.47
C LEU A 129 -26.14 -6.09 -30.25
N GLY A 130 -26.28 -5.40 -29.11
CA GLY A 130 -26.71 -6.01 -27.85
C GLY A 130 -25.59 -6.78 -27.13
N ILE A 131 -25.80 -7.06 -25.84
CA ILE A 131 -24.81 -7.78 -25.02
C ILE A 131 -24.65 -9.20 -25.56
N ASN A 132 -23.40 -9.58 -25.85
CA ASN A 132 -23.02 -10.86 -26.46
C ASN A 132 -23.68 -11.11 -27.83
N GLY A 133 -24.19 -10.06 -28.46
CA GLY A 133 -24.79 -10.15 -29.79
C GLY A 133 -23.75 -10.07 -30.91
N PRO A 134 -24.22 -10.09 -32.17
CA PRO A 134 -23.34 -10.04 -33.34
C PRO A 134 -22.68 -8.68 -33.51
N GLU A 135 -21.64 -8.63 -34.33
CA GLU A 135 -21.06 -7.38 -34.82
C GLU A 135 -22.10 -6.56 -35.61
N LYS A 136 -22.00 -5.24 -35.52
CA LYS A 136 -22.78 -4.31 -36.34
C LYS A 136 -22.45 -4.49 -37.82
N PHE A 137 -23.45 -4.30 -38.68
CA PHE A 137 -23.28 -4.26 -40.13
C PHE A 137 -22.89 -2.85 -40.63
N PRO A 138 -21.98 -2.73 -41.63
CA PRO A 138 -21.22 -3.82 -42.26
C PRO A 138 -20.10 -4.35 -41.34
N PRO A 139 -19.83 -5.68 -41.37
CA PRO A 139 -18.83 -6.30 -40.51
C PRO A 139 -17.40 -5.95 -40.96
N GLY A 140 -16.47 -5.96 -40.03
CA GLY A 140 -15.05 -5.72 -40.32
C GLY A 140 -14.28 -5.14 -39.13
N GLY A 141 -14.94 -4.36 -38.28
CA GLY A 141 -14.35 -3.76 -37.09
C GLY A 141 -13.85 -4.80 -36.10
N LYS A 142 -14.59 -5.88 -35.87
CA LYS A 142 -14.14 -7.00 -35.02
C LYS A 142 -12.87 -7.65 -35.55
N LYS A 143 -12.81 -7.93 -36.86
CA LYS A 143 -11.63 -8.54 -37.49
C LYS A 143 -10.42 -7.61 -37.39
N MET A 144 -10.60 -6.30 -37.64
CA MET A 144 -9.53 -5.30 -37.48
C MET A 144 -9.04 -5.25 -36.02
N SER A 145 -9.98 -5.16 -35.08
CA SER A 145 -9.76 -5.14 -33.64
C SER A 145 -9.00 -6.38 -33.13
N ASP A 146 -9.40 -7.59 -33.53
CA ASP A 146 -8.76 -8.86 -33.14
C ASP A 146 -7.29 -8.94 -33.61
N ILE A 147 -6.98 -8.36 -34.78
CA ILE A 147 -5.61 -8.28 -35.29
C ILE A 147 -4.84 -7.18 -34.53
N MET A 148 -5.47 -6.01 -34.36
CA MET A 148 -4.82 -4.81 -33.84
C MET A 148 -4.38 -5.00 -32.41
N VAL A 149 -5.23 -5.59 -31.57
CA VAL A 149 -4.92 -5.76 -30.15
C VAL A 149 -3.61 -6.51 -29.97
N VAL A 150 -3.30 -7.52 -30.79
CA VAL A 150 -2.04 -8.28 -30.68
C VAL A 150 -0.82 -7.41 -30.98
N LEU A 151 -0.84 -6.69 -32.11
CA LEU A 151 0.32 -5.88 -32.55
C LEU A 151 0.49 -4.63 -31.69
N LEU A 152 -0.61 -3.98 -31.31
CA LEU A 152 -0.62 -2.81 -30.44
C LEU A 152 -0.12 -3.16 -29.04
N THR A 153 -0.58 -4.28 -28.45
CA THR A 153 -0.09 -4.76 -27.14
C THR A 153 1.42 -4.99 -27.16
N ALA A 154 1.90 -5.67 -28.22
CA ALA A 154 3.32 -5.97 -28.38
C ALA A 154 4.15 -4.69 -28.55
N GLY A 155 3.67 -3.72 -29.34
CA GLY A 155 4.37 -2.45 -29.56
C GLY A 155 4.36 -1.54 -28.33
N MET A 156 3.24 -1.45 -27.62
CA MET A 156 3.11 -0.65 -26.40
C MET A 156 3.78 -1.29 -25.18
N ARG A 157 4.25 -2.54 -25.33
CA ARG A 157 5.00 -3.29 -24.31
C ARG A 157 4.25 -3.33 -22.97
N THR A 158 2.95 -3.61 -23.07
CA THR A 158 2.02 -3.63 -21.93
C THR A 158 1.13 -4.88 -22.00
N THR A 159 0.20 -5.03 -21.05
CA THR A 159 -0.79 -6.12 -21.06
C THR A 159 -2.03 -5.73 -21.87
N THR A 160 -3.00 -6.63 -22.00
CA THR A 160 -4.21 -6.36 -22.77
C THR A 160 -5.47 -6.84 -22.07
N ARG A 161 -6.55 -6.06 -22.22
CA ARG A 161 -7.93 -6.45 -21.88
C ARG A 161 -8.66 -7.11 -23.05
N GLY A 162 -8.00 -7.23 -24.20
CA GLY A 162 -8.50 -7.94 -25.38
C GLY A 162 -9.25 -7.05 -26.38
N SER A 163 -9.89 -7.72 -27.33
CA SER A 163 -10.77 -7.15 -28.36
C SER A 163 -12.20 -7.58 -28.02
N VAL A 164 -13.06 -6.61 -27.68
CA VAL A 164 -14.38 -6.88 -27.10
C VAL A 164 -15.44 -6.05 -27.81
N GLY A 165 -16.63 -6.61 -27.98
CA GLY A 165 -17.78 -5.84 -28.44
C GLY A 165 -18.13 -4.77 -27.41
N ASP A 166 -18.27 -3.52 -27.85
CA ASP A 166 -18.43 -2.38 -26.95
C ASP A 166 -19.61 -2.56 -25.98
N ARG A 167 -20.72 -3.13 -26.43
CA ARG A 167 -21.89 -3.40 -25.60
C ARG A 167 -21.61 -4.42 -24.49
N THR A 168 -20.95 -5.54 -24.81
CA THR A 168 -20.50 -6.53 -23.83
C THR A 168 -19.52 -5.91 -22.83
N PHE A 169 -18.59 -5.07 -23.29
CA PHE A 169 -17.61 -4.43 -22.42
C PHE A 169 -18.27 -3.54 -21.36
N TYR A 170 -19.21 -2.66 -21.77
CA TYR A 170 -19.90 -1.77 -20.83
C TYR A 170 -21.02 -2.45 -20.02
N GLY A 171 -21.53 -3.59 -20.47
CA GLY A 171 -22.57 -4.35 -19.75
C GLY A 171 -23.93 -3.64 -19.66
N VAL A 172 -24.17 -2.59 -20.47
CA VAL A 172 -25.39 -1.78 -20.41
C VAL A 172 -26.47 -2.32 -21.35
N PRO A 173 -27.72 -2.55 -20.88
CA PRO A 173 -28.80 -3.07 -21.72
C PRO A 173 -29.12 -2.21 -22.95
N GLY A 174 -29.46 -2.86 -24.08
CA GLY A 174 -30.05 -2.27 -25.30
C GLY A 174 -29.52 -2.91 -26.59
N THR A 175 -29.96 -2.43 -27.75
CA THR A 175 -29.91 -3.19 -29.02
C THR A 175 -28.89 -2.71 -30.05
N THR A 176 -28.29 -1.53 -29.85
CA THR A 176 -27.30 -0.93 -30.75
C THR A 176 -25.92 -0.90 -30.08
N PRO A 177 -24.83 -0.57 -30.80
CA PRO A 177 -23.53 -0.34 -30.16
C PRO A 177 -23.61 0.75 -29.09
N TYR A 178 -22.79 0.60 -28.05
CA TYR A 178 -22.77 1.54 -26.92
C TYR A 178 -22.06 2.84 -27.28
N LEU A 179 -20.88 2.74 -27.89
CA LEU A 179 -20.07 3.88 -28.27
C LEU A 179 -20.73 4.63 -29.42
N HIS A 180 -20.76 5.96 -29.35
CA HIS A 180 -21.38 6.80 -30.37
C HIS A 180 -20.75 6.56 -31.75
N VAL A 181 -19.41 6.53 -31.83
CA VAL A 181 -18.69 6.30 -33.08
C VAL A 181 -18.99 4.94 -33.69
N ASN A 182 -19.15 3.89 -32.89
CA ASN A 182 -19.55 2.57 -33.38
C ASN A 182 -21.03 2.52 -33.77
N ARG A 183 -21.90 3.31 -33.13
CA ARG A 183 -23.33 3.28 -33.38
C ARG A 183 -23.74 4.07 -34.63
N GLU A 184 -23.17 5.26 -34.85
CA GLU A 184 -23.65 6.20 -35.88
C GLU A 184 -22.89 6.11 -37.22
N THR A 185 -21.79 5.37 -37.30
CA THR A 185 -21.02 5.17 -38.55
C THR A 185 -21.70 4.18 -39.51
N ASN A 186 -21.73 4.44 -40.82
CA ASN A 186 -22.36 3.54 -41.80
C ASN A 186 -21.41 2.48 -42.39
N MET A 187 -20.19 2.40 -41.85
CA MET A 187 -19.11 1.51 -42.27
C MET A 187 -18.61 0.65 -41.08
N ALA A 188 -17.70 -0.28 -41.36
CA ALA A 188 -17.03 -1.06 -40.32
C ALA A 188 -16.25 -0.11 -39.39
N SER A 189 -16.36 -0.33 -38.08
CA SER A 189 -15.80 0.58 -37.08
C SER A 189 -15.25 -0.10 -35.84
N GLU A 190 -14.15 0.46 -35.33
CA GLU A 190 -13.56 0.11 -34.04
C GLU A 190 -12.85 1.30 -33.40
N LEU A 191 -12.58 1.15 -32.10
CA LEU A 191 -11.84 2.08 -31.26
C LEU A 191 -10.67 1.36 -30.61
N SER A 192 -9.50 1.99 -30.57
CA SER A 192 -8.29 1.50 -29.91
C SER A 192 -7.90 2.33 -28.70
N GLU A 193 -7.66 1.66 -27.57
CA GLU A 193 -7.09 2.24 -26.36
C GLU A 193 -5.64 1.75 -26.23
N ALA A 194 -4.67 2.62 -26.48
CA ALA A 194 -3.24 2.26 -26.49
C ALA A 194 -2.54 2.59 -25.16
N GLY A 195 -2.93 1.88 -24.09
CA GLY A 195 -2.38 2.11 -22.75
C GLY A 195 -3.08 3.26 -22.01
N PHE A 196 -2.60 3.58 -20.81
CA PHE A 196 -3.27 4.51 -19.90
C PHE A 196 -2.51 5.84 -19.81
N HIS A 197 -3.13 6.96 -20.18
CA HIS A 197 -2.48 8.28 -20.08
C HIS A 197 -2.43 8.82 -18.64
N THR A 198 -3.09 8.17 -17.69
CA THR A 198 -2.95 8.44 -16.25
C THR A 198 -1.88 7.57 -15.56
N ASN A 199 -1.30 6.59 -16.27
CA ASN A 199 -0.15 5.84 -15.77
C ASN A 199 1.14 6.68 -15.93
N PRO A 200 1.93 6.91 -14.85
CA PRO A 200 3.10 7.80 -14.91
C PRO A 200 4.12 7.43 -15.98
N THR A 201 4.46 6.14 -16.11
CA THR A 201 5.44 5.66 -17.08
C THR A 201 4.92 5.77 -18.51
N GLN A 202 3.64 5.40 -18.72
CA GLN A 202 3.03 5.48 -20.03
C GLN A 202 2.85 6.93 -20.48
N ASN A 203 2.46 7.85 -19.59
CA ASN A 203 2.29 9.27 -19.92
C ASN A 203 3.62 9.89 -20.40
N GLN A 204 4.73 9.58 -19.72
CA GLN A 204 6.08 10.02 -20.13
C GLN A 204 6.49 9.47 -21.50
N ARG A 205 6.10 8.23 -21.83
CA ARG A 205 6.31 7.64 -23.17
C ARG A 205 5.43 8.30 -24.22
N ASN A 206 4.16 8.58 -23.89
CA ASN A 206 3.23 9.26 -24.79
C ASN A 206 3.73 10.66 -25.20
N MET A 207 4.48 11.35 -24.32
CA MET A 207 5.12 12.63 -24.67
C MET A 207 6.18 12.47 -25.78
N ASN A 208 6.90 11.33 -25.83
CA ASN A 208 7.94 11.09 -26.83
C ASN A 208 7.34 10.94 -28.24
N GLU A 209 7.94 11.61 -29.21
CA GLU A 209 7.44 11.62 -30.59
C GLU A 209 7.58 10.28 -31.30
N LEU A 210 8.72 9.61 -31.12
CA LEU A 210 9.01 8.34 -31.76
C LEU A 210 8.21 7.18 -31.15
N TRP A 211 7.81 7.29 -29.87
CA TRP A 211 6.87 6.35 -29.24
C TRP A 211 5.51 6.37 -29.95
N LYS A 212 4.97 7.58 -30.22
CA LYS A 212 3.72 7.75 -30.95
C LYS A 212 3.83 7.28 -32.40
N ARG A 213 4.99 7.49 -33.04
CA ARG A 213 5.29 6.93 -34.36
C ARG A 213 5.31 5.39 -34.35
N MET A 214 5.90 4.79 -33.32
CA MET A 214 5.92 3.34 -33.14
C MET A 214 4.50 2.77 -32.94
N GLU A 215 3.66 3.46 -32.17
CA GLU A 215 2.24 3.12 -32.01
C GLU A 215 1.52 3.10 -33.38
N ALA A 216 1.63 4.18 -34.14
CA ALA A 216 1.06 4.28 -35.49
C ALA A 216 1.58 3.16 -36.42
N LYS A 217 2.85 2.77 -36.31
CA LYS A 217 3.42 1.68 -37.10
C LYS A 217 2.76 0.32 -36.81
N THR A 218 2.37 0.06 -35.56
CA THR A 218 1.62 -1.15 -35.23
C THR A 218 0.22 -1.16 -35.85
N MET A 219 -0.43 0.01 -35.92
CA MET A 219 -1.73 0.17 -36.59
C MET A 219 -1.59 0.01 -38.11
N PHE A 220 -0.52 0.56 -38.71
CA PHE A 220 -0.19 0.37 -40.11
C PHE A 220 -0.04 -1.11 -40.48
N TRP A 221 0.74 -1.88 -39.70
CA TRP A 221 0.89 -3.32 -39.93
C TRP A 221 -0.40 -4.12 -39.71
N THR A 222 -1.24 -3.66 -38.78
CA THR A 222 -2.59 -4.21 -38.60
C THR A 222 -3.40 -4.09 -39.89
N ILE A 223 -3.43 -2.90 -40.50
CA ILE A 223 -4.20 -2.64 -41.73
C ILE A 223 -3.72 -3.55 -42.87
N LEU A 224 -2.40 -3.68 -43.07
CA LEU A 224 -1.87 -4.61 -44.08
C LEU A 224 -2.36 -6.04 -43.83
N ARG A 225 -2.27 -6.51 -42.57
CA ARG A 225 -2.70 -7.85 -42.19
C ARG A 225 -4.21 -8.06 -42.33
N TYR A 226 -5.01 -7.02 -42.08
CA TYR A 226 -6.47 -7.06 -42.27
C TYR A 226 -6.85 -7.34 -43.73
N HIS A 227 -6.12 -6.75 -44.68
CA HIS A 227 -6.26 -6.97 -46.12
C HIS A 227 -5.50 -8.19 -46.66
N GLY A 228 -4.79 -8.94 -45.79
CA GLY A 228 -3.97 -10.08 -46.22
C GLY A 228 -2.72 -9.68 -47.01
N ILE A 229 -2.31 -8.41 -46.91
CA ILE A 229 -1.12 -7.88 -47.57
C ILE A 229 0.12 -8.24 -46.74
N PRO A 230 1.15 -8.87 -47.34
CA PRO A 230 2.40 -9.16 -46.64
C PRO A 230 3.04 -7.88 -46.10
N ARG A 231 3.42 -7.91 -44.82
CA ARG A 231 4.14 -6.81 -44.18
C ARG A 231 5.55 -6.70 -44.79
N PRO A 232 6.04 -5.49 -45.13
CA PRO A 232 7.45 -5.27 -45.47
C PRO A 232 8.38 -5.66 -44.32
N PHE A 233 9.67 -5.90 -44.59
CA PHE A 233 10.66 -6.17 -43.54
C PHE A 233 10.58 -5.12 -42.42
N ALA A 234 10.61 -5.56 -41.15
CA ALA A 234 10.30 -4.66 -40.02
C ALA A 234 11.27 -3.47 -39.94
N ALA A 235 12.56 -3.74 -40.17
CA ALA A 235 13.64 -2.77 -40.20
C ALA A 235 13.66 -1.77 -39.02
N THR A 236 13.14 -2.17 -37.85
CA THR A 236 12.91 -1.27 -36.71
C THR A 236 13.57 -1.77 -35.45
N VAL A 237 14.35 -0.90 -34.81
CA VAL A 237 14.95 -1.12 -33.49
C VAL A 237 14.42 -0.07 -32.52
N ALA A 238 14.05 -0.49 -31.31
CA ALA A 238 13.63 0.43 -30.27
C ALA A 238 14.03 -0.10 -28.89
N GLY A 239 14.07 0.77 -27.88
CA GLY A 239 14.34 0.31 -26.52
C GLY A 239 14.33 1.42 -25.50
N ILE A 240 14.58 1.04 -24.25
CA ILE A 240 14.74 1.94 -23.12
C ILE A 240 16.20 1.90 -22.66
N ILE A 241 16.80 3.07 -22.50
CA ILE A 241 18.11 3.26 -21.87
C ILE A 241 17.87 3.70 -20.43
N SER A 242 18.35 2.89 -19.47
CA SER A 242 18.22 3.18 -18.04
C SER A 242 19.55 3.12 -17.31
N ASP A 243 19.59 3.69 -16.13
CA ASP A 243 20.71 3.66 -15.21
C ASP A 243 20.69 2.34 -14.44
N TYR A 244 21.84 1.66 -14.36
CA TYR A 244 21.94 0.36 -13.74
C TYR A 244 21.64 0.40 -12.23
N GLU A 245 22.11 1.43 -11.51
CA GLU A 245 22.03 1.47 -10.05
C GLU A 245 20.67 1.95 -9.54
N SER A 246 20.05 2.94 -10.20
CA SER A 246 18.76 3.52 -9.84
C SER A 246 17.58 2.85 -10.57
N GLY A 247 17.83 2.18 -11.69
CA GLY A 247 16.80 1.61 -12.56
C GLY A 247 16.00 2.65 -13.37
N LEU A 248 16.25 3.95 -13.17
CA LEU A 248 15.51 5.02 -13.82
C LEU A 248 15.96 5.20 -15.28
N PRO A 249 15.04 5.56 -16.20
CA PRO A 249 15.42 5.93 -17.57
C PRO A 249 16.40 7.11 -17.58
N ILE A 250 17.29 7.14 -18.57
CA ILE A 250 18.33 8.16 -18.69
C ILE A 250 17.90 9.24 -19.70
N ASN A 251 17.90 10.50 -19.27
CA ASN A 251 17.66 11.66 -20.14
C ASN A 251 18.92 12.06 -20.92
N GLY A 252 18.82 12.32 -22.22
CA GLY A 252 19.96 12.71 -23.05
C GLY A 252 21.01 11.62 -23.28
N ALA A 253 20.64 10.35 -23.10
CA ALA A 253 21.46 9.24 -23.56
C ALA A 253 21.37 9.13 -25.08
N ILE A 254 22.50 8.81 -25.71
CA ILE A 254 22.60 8.72 -27.17
C ILE A 254 22.72 7.25 -27.55
N ALA A 255 21.87 6.80 -28.47
CA ALA A 255 22.01 5.54 -29.19
C ALA A 255 22.52 5.80 -30.61
N GLU A 256 23.43 4.97 -31.09
CA GLU A 256 24.02 5.07 -32.43
C GLU A 256 24.11 3.70 -33.10
N ILE A 257 23.49 3.56 -34.28
CA ILE A 257 23.44 2.31 -35.06
C ILE A 257 23.57 2.61 -36.56
N ASN A 258 24.52 1.96 -37.25
CA ASN A 258 24.77 2.16 -38.69
C ASN A 258 24.88 3.64 -39.12
N GLY A 259 25.41 4.52 -38.26
CA GLY A 259 25.51 5.96 -38.51
C GLY A 259 24.23 6.77 -38.27
N GLN A 260 23.12 6.13 -37.92
CA GLN A 260 21.93 6.80 -37.38
C GLN A 260 22.12 7.09 -35.90
N ILE A 261 21.62 8.24 -35.43
CA ILE A 261 21.73 8.69 -34.04
C ILE A 261 20.33 9.07 -33.53
N ASP A 262 20.01 8.62 -32.32
CA ASP A 262 18.84 9.06 -31.57
C ASP A 262 19.26 9.44 -30.14
N THR A 263 18.66 10.49 -29.60
CA THR A 263 18.98 11.02 -28.26
C THR A 263 17.72 11.03 -27.43
N THR A 264 17.73 10.35 -26.29
CA THR A 264 16.58 10.30 -25.38
C THR A 264 16.23 11.70 -24.88
N ASP A 265 14.95 11.92 -24.59
CA ASP A 265 14.48 13.24 -24.20
C ASP A 265 15.14 13.75 -22.91
N THR A 266 15.23 15.07 -22.82
CA THR A 266 15.77 15.82 -21.70
C THR A 266 14.74 16.86 -21.28
N TRP A 267 15.00 17.51 -20.14
CA TRP A 267 14.21 18.66 -19.75
C TRP A 267 14.25 19.75 -20.83
N GLU A 268 15.42 20.09 -21.33
CA GLU A 268 15.63 21.12 -22.35
C GLU A 268 14.98 20.76 -23.69
N SER A 269 14.92 19.47 -24.05
CA SER A 269 14.33 19.05 -25.33
C SER A 269 12.81 18.92 -25.31
N LEU A 270 12.23 18.47 -24.19
CA LEU A 270 10.81 18.10 -24.12
C LEU A 270 10.17 18.45 -22.78
N PHE A 271 10.77 18.03 -21.65
CA PHE A 271 10.05 18.00 -20.38
C PHE A 271 9.84 19.39 -19.73
N TYR A 272 10.55 20.43 -20.16
CA TYR A 272 10.35 21.81 -19.69
C TYR A 272 8.92 22.33 -19.89
N ARG A 273 8.16 21.72 -20.80
CA ARG A 273 6.76 22.07 -21.07
C ARG A 273 5.80 21.62 -19.97
N PHE A 274 6.21 20.62 -19.18
CA PHE A 274 5.34 19.88 -18.28
C PHE A 274 5.76 20.00 -16.81
N THR A 275 7.04 20.29 -16.55
CA THR A 275 7.58 20.43 -15.19
C THR A 275 8.71 21.44 -15.14
N ASN A 276 8.86 22.12 -13.99
CA ASN A 276 10.02 22.95 -13.68
C ASN A 276 11.17 22.15 -13.05
N ASP A 277 10.93 20.90 -12.64
CA ASP A 277 11.95 20.00 -12.12
C ASP A 277 12.63 19.23 -13.28
N PRO A 278 13.92 19.47 -13.55
CA PRO A 278 14.64 18.84 -14.67
C PRO A 278 14.80 17.34 -14.56
N GLU A 279 14.63 16.77 -13.35
CA GLU A 279 14.93 15.37 -13.07
C GLU A 279 13.66 14.52 -12.87
N LEU A 280 12.47 15.14 -12.85
CA LEU A 280 11.19 14.49 -12.57
C LEU A 280 10.72 13.55 -13.69
N LEU A 281 10.86 13.96 -14.96
CA LEU A 281 10.35 13.20 -16.11
C LEU A 281 11.49 12.60 -16.92
N ARG A 282 11.36 11.31 -17.25
CA ARG A 282 12.34 10.49 -17.98
C ARG A 282 11.65 9.36 -18.74
N ASN A 283 11.81 9.32 -20.06
CA ASN A 283 11.32 8.19 -20.87
C ASN A 283 12.43 7.20 -21.27
N GLY A 284 13.67 7.68 -21.45
CA GLY A 284 14.81 6.88 -21.92
C GLY A 284 14.59 6.17 -23.26
N PHE A 285 13.57 6.56 -24.04
CA PHE A 285 13.16 5.84 -25.24
C PHE A 285 14.00 6.26 -26.44
N TYR A 286 14.44 5.26 -27.21
CA TYR A 286 15.11 5.47 -28.49
C TYR A 286 14.49 4.59 -29.59
N TYR A 287 14.60 5.03 -30.84
CA TYR A 287 13.94 4.39 -31.99
C TYR A 287 14.66 4.64 -33.32
N PHE A 288 14.81 3.58 -34.12
CA PHE A 288 15.42 3.61 -35.46
C PHE A 288 14.57 2.86 -36.49
N GLU A 289 14.57 3.34 -37.74
CA GLU A 289 13.95 2.68 -38.89
C GLU A 289 14.98 2.44 -40.01
N GLY A 290 14.66 1.55 -40.94
CA GLY A 290 15.51 1.26 -42.10
C GLY A 290 16.78 0.47 -41.76
N ILE A 291 16.82 -0.22 -40.61
CA ILE A 291 17.94 -1.09 -40.26
C ILE A 291 17.85 -2.39 -41.08
N PRO A 292 18.86 -2.74 -41.92
CA PRO A 292 18.81 -3.93 -42.76
C PRO A 292 18.73 -5.24 -41.97
N GLN A 293 18.41 -6.35 -42.65
CA GLN A 293 18.49 -7.68 -42.04
C GLN A 293 19.95 -8.02 -41.68
N GLY A 294 20.17 -8.58 -40.49
CA GLY A 294 21.50 -8.98 -40.03
C GLY A 294 21.76 -8.59 -38.57
N THR A 295 23.01 -8.73 -38.15
CA THR A 295 23.49 -8.29 -36.83
C THR A 295 24.26 -6.99 -36.97
N HIS A 296 23.86 -5.98 -36.21
CA HIS A 296 24.42 -4.64 -36.26
C HIS A 296 25.01 -4.24 -34.91
N PRO A 297 26.20 -3.61 -34.89
CA PRO A 297 26.69 -2.98 -33.67
C PRO A 297 25.84 -1.77 -33.32
N ILE A 298 25.54 -1.61 -32.03
CA ILE A 298 24.87 -0.43 -31.49
C ILE A 298 25.67 0.07 -30.28
N LYS A 299 25.88 1.38 -30.25
CA LYS A 299 26.67 2.07 -29.24
C LYS A 299 25.75 2.99 -28.44
N PHE A 300 25.93 3.01 -27.12
CA PHE A 300 25.23 3.90 -26.20
C PHE A 300 26.21 4.73 -25.39
N TYR A 301 25.98 6.04 -25.29
CA TYR A 301 26.86 6.94 -24.54
C TYR A 301 26.14 8.18 -24.00
N ARG A 302 26.65 8.71 -22.88
CA ARG A 302 26.23 9.96 -22.23
C ARG A 302 27.35 10.44 -21.32
N ASN A 303 27.52 11.75 -21.15
CA ASN A 303 28.42 12.27 -20.12
C ASN A 303 27.98 11.80 -18.72
N GLY A 304 28.92 11.42 -17.85
CA GLY A 304 28.63 10.84 -16.54
C GLY A 304 28.33 9.33 -16.54
N TYR A 305 28.48 8.66 -17.69
CA TYR A 305 28.25 7.24 -17.88
C TYR A 305 29.36 6.58 -18.71
N ASP A 306 29.61 5.30 -18.45
CA ASP A 306 30.44 4.48 -19.32
C ASP A 306 29.79 4.29 -20.69
N THR A 307 30.61 4.27 -21.73
CA THR A 307 30.15 3.94 -23.08
C THR A 307 29.87 2.44 -23.17
N LEU A 308 28.67 2.08 -23.59
CA LEU A 308 28.25 0.68 -23.77
C LEU A 308 28.25 0.31 -25.25
N PHE A 309 28.94 -0.78 -25.60
CA PHE A 309 28.90 -1.39 -26.92
C PHE A 309 28.17 -2.72 -26.86
N THR A 310 27.23 -2.95 -27.78
CA THR A 310 26.52 -4.23 -27.91
C THR A 310 26.10 -4.45 -29.37
N THR A 311 25.35 -5.51 -29.63
CA THR A 311 24.78 -5.81 -30.93
C THR A 311 23.26 -5.99 -30.85
N VAL A 312 22.60 -5.74 -31.98
CA VAL A 312 21.20 -6.06 -32.22
C VAL A 312 21.11 -6.93 -33.47
N THR A 313 20.43 -8.07 -33.37
CA THR A 313 20.17 -8.95 -34.52
C THR A 313 18.72 -8.74 -34.95
N MET A 314 18.55 -8.20 -36.16
CA MET A 314 17.24 -7.86 -36.70
C MET A 314 16.43 -9.12 -37.00
N GLN A 315 15.23 -9.19 -36.42
CA GLN A 315 14.26 -10.25 -36.67
C GLN A 315 13.16 -9.72 -37.60
N ASP A 316 12.75 -10.51 -38.60
CA ASP A 316 11.60 -10.14 -39.46
C ASP A 316 10.24 -10.57 -38.88
N THR A 317 10.15 -10.66 -37.57
CA THR A 317 8.91 -11.06 -36.88
C THR A 317 8.11 -9.84 -36.43
N PHE A 318 8.79 -8.83 -35.89
CA PHE A 318 8.19 -7.61 -35.33
C PHE A 318 9.27 -6.52 -35.12
N ILE A 319 8.97 -5.45 -34.38
CA ILE A 319 9.97 -4.49 -33.88
C ILE A 319 11.00 -5.25 -33.03
N THR A 320 12.28 -5.02 -33.30
CA THR A 320 13.36 -5.62 -32.50
C THR A 320 13.65 -4.72 -31.29
N PHE A 321 13.22 -5.16 -30.10
CA PHE A 321 13.47 -4.40 -28.87
C PHE A 321 14.84 -4.71 -28.27
N LYS A 322 15.56 -3.67 -27.84
CA LYS A 322 16.86 -3.78 -27.18
C LYS A 322 16.95 -2.76 -26.03
N ASP A 323 16.51 -3.15 -24.84
CA ASP A 323 16.74 -2.35 -23.65
C ASP A 323 18.19 -2.51 -23.17
N VAL A 324 18.73 -1.45 -22.58
CA VAL A 324 20.10 -1.45 -22.03
C VAL A 324 20.15 -0.68 -20.71
N GLN A 325 21.05 -1.14 -19.84
CA GLN A 325 21.40 -0.43 -18.61
C GLN A 325 22.82 0.10 -18.73
N MET A 326 23.00 1.40 -18.50
CA MET A 326 24.29 2.06 -18.49
C MET A 326 24.77 2.25 -17.04
N ILE A 327 26.08 2.18 -16.86
CA ILE A 327 26.73 2.34 -15.54
C ILE A 327 27.20 3.79 -15.44
N SER A 328 26.79 4.50 -14.38
CA SER A 328 27.33 5.83 -14.09
C SER A 328 28.83 5.73 -13.82
N ASN A 329 29.64 6.66 -14.30
CA ASN A 329 31.07 6.69 -14.05
C ASN A 329 31.48 7.67 -12.94
N THR A 330 30.51 8.26 -12.24
CA THR A 330 30.75 9.16 -11.10
C THR A 330 31.47 8.42 -9.98
N PRO A 331 32.62 8.90 -9.46
CA PRO A 331 33.35 8.20 -8.40
C PRO A 331 32.49 7.86 -7.17
N PRO A 332 32.63 6.65 -6.58
CA PRO A 332 32.08 6.40 -5.25
C PRO A 332 32.83 7.23 -4.20
N ARG A 333 32.10 7.77 -3.22
CA ARG A 333 32.65 8.52 -2.08
C ARG A 333 31.97 8.12 -0.79
N VAL A 334 32.49 8.55 0.36
CA VAL A 334 31.74 8.49 1.62
C VAL A 334 30.60 9.52 1.57
N ALA A 335 29.36 9.05 1.74
CA ALA A 335 28.18 9.89 1.87
C ALA A 335 27.94 10.31 3.32
N SER A 336 28.12 9.40 4.28
CA SER A 336 28.01 9.71 5.72
C SER A 336 28.68 8.65 6.59
N THR A 337 28.89 8.96 7.87
CA THR A 337 29.35 7.98 8.88
C THR A 337 28.47 8.02 10.13
N LEU A 338 28.44 6.92 10.87
CA LEU A 338 27.89 6.84 12.22
C LEU A 338 28.97 6.33 13.19
N PRO A 339 29.33 7.11 14.22
CA PRO A 339 28.90 8.48 14.50
C PRO A 339 29.32 9.48 13.41
N ALA A 340 28.52 10.53 13.22
CA ALA A 340 28.79 11.60 12.25
C ALA A 340 29.86 12.59 12.79
N ASN A 341 29.77 12.94 14.07
CA ASN A 341 30.69 13.86 14.75
C ASN A 341 31.72 13.12 15.58
N ASP A 342 32.70 13.86 16.12
CA ASP A 342 33.76 13.37 17.00
C ASP A 342 33.24 13.06 18.42
N SER A 343 32.03 12.49 18.53
CA SER A 343 31.42 12.12 19.79
C SER A 343 32.15 10.94 20.41
N LEU A 344 32.32 10.97 21.73
CA LEU A 344 32.90 9.86 22.48
C LEU A 344 32.10 8.58 22.20
N TYR A 345 32.80 7.58 21.69
CA TYR A 345 32.27 6.37 21.11
C TYR A 345 32.33 5.22 22.12
N PRO A 346 31.23 4.49 22.40
CA PRO A 346 31.20 3.49 23.45
C PRO A 346 32.07 2.25 23.17
N GLY A 347 32.67 2.11 21.98
CA GLY A 347 33.64 1.05 21.68
C GLY A 347 33.03 -0.30 21.32
N TYR A 348 31.77 -0.59 21.68
CA TYR A 348 31.06 -1.83 21.28
C TYR A 348 30.05 -1.64 20.14
N GLU A 349 29.67 -0.41 19.81
CA GLU A 349 28.85 -0.15 18.62
C GLU A 349 29.70 -0.37 17.36
N SER A 350 29.09 -0.49 16.17
CA SER A 350 29.86 -0.57 14.91
C SER A 350 30.07 0.82 14.31
N PHE A 351 31.25 1.08 13.75
CA PHE A 351 31.50 2.32 13.02
C PHE A 351 30.95 2.13 11.61
N VAL A 352 29.91 2.87 11.28
CA VAL A 352 29.19 2.71 10.01
C VAL A 352 29.66 3.75 9.01
N ILE A 353 29.93 3.32 7.79
CA ILE A 353 30.26 4.17 6.65
C ILE A 353 29.21 3.91 5.56
N ASN A 354 28.49 4.94 5.16
CA ASN A 354 27.59 4.90 4.01
C ASN A 354 28.31 5.52 2.82
N PHE A 355 28.35 4.79 1.70
CA PHE A 355 28.92 5.22 0.44
C PHE A 355 27.84 5.77 -0.49
N SER A 356 28.23 6.67 -1.39
CA SER A 356 27.33 7.22 -2.41
C SER A 356 26.89 6.19 -3.46
N ARG A 357 27.67 5.11 -3.63
CA ARG A 357 27.48 4.06 -4.65
C ARG A 357 27.90 2.70 -4.09
N GLN A 358 27.60 1.62 -4.83
CA GLN A 358 28.01 0.27 -4.43
C GLN A 358 29.53 0.13 -4.47
N MET A 359 30.11 -0.42 -3.41
CA MET A 359 31.54 -0.66 -3.30
C MET A 359 31.90 -2.09 -3.68
N ASP A 360 33.11 -2.30 -4.20
CA ASP A 360 33.71 -3.63 -4.25
C ASP A 360 34.25 -3.99 -2.86
N ARG A 361 33.71 -5.04 -2.25
CA ARG A 361 34.00 -5.39 -0.85
C ARG A 361 35.49 -5.69 -0.65
N THR A 362 36.06 -6.51 -1.54
CA THR A 362 37.44 -6.99 -1.39
C THR A 362 38.46 -5.86 -1.48
N SER A 363 38.34 -4.99 -2.49
CA SER A 363 39.21 -3.81 -2.63
C SER A 363 39.02 -2.82 -1.49
N THR A 364 37.78 -2.59 -1.05
CA THR A 364 37.49 -1.62 0.01
C THR A 364 38.02 -2.10 1.35
N GLU A 365 37.76 -3.35 1.73
CA GLU A 365 38.28 -3.95 2.96
C GLU A 365 39.81 -3.98 2.98
N SER A 366 40.44 -4.30 1.84
CA SER A 366 41.91 -4.29 1.70
C SER A 366 42.50 -2.87 1.75
N ALA A 367 41.71 -1.85 1.42
CA ALA A 367 42.11 -0.45 1.46
C ALA A 367 41.95 0.17 2.86
N ILE A 368 41.28 -0.49 3.80
CA ILE A 368 41.06 0.05 5.14
C ILE A 368 42.28 -0.17 6.03
N SER A 369 42.67 0.88 6.74
CA SER A 369 43.70 0.83 7.78
C SER A 369 43.25 1.60 9.02
N ILE A 370 43.64 1.10 10.20
CA ILE A 370 43.28 1.68 11.49
C ILE A 370 44.57 1.93 12.30
N SER A 371 44.70 3.12 12.88
CA SER A 371 45.85 3.52 13.68
C SER A 371 45.41 4.07 15.05
N PRO A 372 45.88 3.52 16.19
CA PRO A 372 46.76 2.36 16.33
C PRO A 372 46.17 1.07 15.75
N SER A 373 47.04 0.15 15.31
CA SER A 373 46.60 -1.11 14.69
C SER A 373 45.79 -1.96 15.65
N VAL A 374 44.59 -2.35 15.24
CA VAL A 374 43.67 -3.19 15.98
C VAL A 374 42.89 -4.07 15.00
N GLY A 375 42.67 -5.34 15.36
CA GLY A 375 41.89 -6.25 14.53
C GLY A 375 40.41 -5.89 14.55
N VAL A 376 39.79 -5.81 13.37
CA VAL A 376 38.36 -5.52 13.18
C VAL A 376 37.72 -6.54 12.24
N THR A 377 36.40 -6.63 12.29
CA THR A 377 35.61 -7.39 11.32
C THR A 377 34.65 -6.46 10.57
N PHE A 378 34.32 -6.83 9.34
CA PHE A 378 33.49 -6.04 8.45
C PHE A 378 32.16 -6.73 8.19
N THR A 379 31.08 -5.96 8.15
CA THR A 379 29.77 -6.42 7.69
C THR A 379 29.20 -5.40 6.71
N TRP A 380 28.52 -5.90 5.68
CA TRP A 380 27.98 -5.07 4.61
C TRP A 380 26.45 -5.18 4.55
N SER A 381 25.80 -4.07 4.24
CA SER A 381 24.36 -3.98 4.02
C SER A 381 24.04 -3.00 2.89
N ASN A 382 22.75 -2.81 2.61
CA ASN A 382 22.25 -1.88 1.59
C ASN A 382 22.89 -2.12 0.21
N SER A 383 22.96 -3.38 -0.21
CA SER A 383 23.56 -3.78 -1.49
C SER A 383 24.98 -3.22 -1.68
N ASP A 384 25.84 -3.40 -0.67
CA ASP A 384 27.25 -2.99 -0.68
C ASP A 384 27.49 -1.47 -0.63
N LYS A 385 26.46 -0.70 -0.23
CA LYS A 385 26.58 0.75 0.00
C LYS A 385 26.86 1.12 1.45
N THR A 386 26.67 0.19 2.38
CA THR A 386 26.88 0.45 3.81
C THR A 386 27.86 -0.57 4.38
N LEU A 387 28.96 -0.08 4.94
CA LEU A 387 29.97 -0.86 5.64
C LEU A 387 29.88 -0.58 7.13
N SER A 388 29.80 -1.64 7.94
CA SER A 388 29.88 -1.58 9.40
C SER A 388 31.16 -2.25 9.86
N ILE A 389 32.03 -1.47 10.50
CA ILE A 389 33.28 -1.94 11.12
C ILE A 389 33.01 -2.26 12.59
N ASN A 390 33.21 -3.51 13.00
CA ASN A 390 33.10 -3.90 14.40
C ASN A 390 34.32 -3.39 15.18
N THR A 391 34.08 -2.54 16.18
CA THR A 391 35.13 -1.91 16.97
C THR A 391 35.31 -2.50 18.36
N SER A 392 34.73 -3.67 18.67
CA SER A 392 34.73 -4.24 20.04
C SER A 392 36.13 -4.44 20.63
N ASN A 393 37.17 -4.48 19.78
CA ASN A 393 38.56 -4.61 20.17
C ASN A 393 39.26 -3.25 20.44
N PHE A 394 38.57 -2.12 20.22
CA PHE A 394 39.12 -0.80 20.49
C PHE A 394 39.23 -0.61 22.01
N ALA A 395 40.42 -0.26 22.49
CA ALA A 395 40.61 0.14 23.88
C ALA A 395 39.75 1.38 24.23
N PHE A 396 39.24 1.43 25.45
CA PHE A 396 38.56 2.60 26.02
C PHE A 396 39.52 3.79 26.19
N ASN A 397 38.95 5.00 26.26
CA ASN A 397 39.68 6.26 26.47
C ASN A 397 40.88 6.43 25.52
N SER A 398 40.68 6.08 24.25
CA SER A 398 41.72 6.04 23.22
C SER A 398 41.22 6.70 21.93
N SER A 399 42.14 7.10 21.05
CA SER A 399 41.83 7.62 19.72
C SER A 399 42.29 6.66 18.63
N TYR A 400 41.43 6.40 17.64
CA TYR A 400 41.73 5.61 16.46
C TYR A 400 41.47 6.42 15.19
N GLN A 401 42.40 6.43 14.25
CA GLN A 401 42.20 6.97 12.92
C GLN A 401 41.86 5.83 11.96
N VAL A 402 40.67 5.87 11.38
CA VAL A 402 40.23 4.98 10.30
C VAL A 402 40.49 5.66 8.97
N THR A 403 41.25 4.99 8.10
CA THR A 403 41.59 5.47 6.76
C THR A 403 41.13 4.47 5.71
N ILE A 404 40.41 4.95 4.69
CA ILE A 404 40.13 4.20 3.46
C ILE A 404 41.10 4.72 2.40
N ASN A 405 42.05 3.90 1.99
CA ASN A 405 43.06 4.27 1.00
C ASN A 405 42.44 4.42 -0.40
N PRO A 406 43.09 5.19 -1.31
CA PRO A 406 42.62 5.39 -2.68
C PRO A 406 42.50 4.12 -3.53
N THR A 407 43.08 3.01 -3.08
CA THR A 407 43.02 1.72 -3.74
C THR A 407 41.63 1.08 -3.66
N ALA A 408 40.73 1.60 -2.84
CA ALA A 408 39.32 1.19 -2.82
C ALA A 408 38.65 1.48 -4.17
N GLN A 409 37.71 0.63 -4.55
CA GLN A 409 36.98 0.77 -5.81
C GLN A 409 35.48 0.58 -5.61
N GLY A 410 34.70 1.23 -6.47
CA GLY A 410 33.30 0.90 -6.65
C GLY A 410 33.14 -0.50 -7.25
N LYS A 411 31.95 -1.07 -7.13
CA LYS A 411 31.63 -2.42 -7.65
C LYS A 411 31.93 -2.61 -9.15
N PHE A 412 31.90 -1.52 -9.91
CA PHE A 412 32.17 -1.52 -11.36
C PHE A 412 33.59 -1.06 -11.71
N GLY A 413 34.51 -1.01 -10.73
CA GLY A 413 35.93 -0.67 -10.94
C GLY A 413 36.24 0.82 -10.99
N HIS A 414 35.25 1.70 -10.74
CA HIS A 414 35.51 3.14 -10.64
C HIS A 414 36.34 3.45 -9.39
N PRO A 415 37.43 4.24 -9.50
CA PRO A 415 38.29 4.51 -8.35
C PRO A 415 37.58 5.41 -7.33
N PHE A 416 37.92 5.22 -6.06
CA PHE A 416 37.30 5.92 -4.94
C PHE A 416 37.72 7.39 -4.85
N ASP A 417 36.75 8.24 -4.51
CA ASP A 417 36.92 9.65 -4.19
C ASP A 417 36.77 9.82 -2.67
N GLY A 418 37.90 9.77 -1.96
CA GLY A 418 37.91 9.81 -0.51
C GLY A 418 37.65 11.18 0.11
N ASN A 419 37.93 12.28 -0.61
CA ASN A 419 37.73 13.64 -0.11
C ASN A 419 36.37 14.23 -0.54
N GLY A 420 35.70 13.62 -1.52
CA GLY A 420 34.39 14.00 -2.02
C GLY A 420 34.39 15.20 -2.98
N ASP A 421 35.53 15.56 -3.58
CA ASP A 421 35.65 16.70 -4.49
C ASP A 421 35.24 16.39 -5.95
N GLY A 422 34.90 15.13 -6.23
CA GLY A 422 34.52 14.64 -7.55
C GLY A 422 35.70 14.09 -8.38
N ILE A 423 36.93 14.16 -7.86
CA ILE A 423 38.14 13.63 -8.48
C ILE A 423 38.54 12.35 -7.71
N PRO A 424 38.61 11.19 -8.37
CA PRO A 424 38.99 9.96 -7.70
C PRO A 424 40.51 9.89 -7.48
N GLY A 425 40.94 9.13 -6.47
CA GLY A 425 42.37 8.89 -6.17
C GLY A 425 42.83 9.39 -4.80
N ASP A 426 41.93 9.91 -3.98
CA ASP A 426 42.22 10.42 -2.64
C ASP A 426 41.70 9.50 -1.53
N ALA A 427 42.34 9.60 -0.36
CA ALA A 427 41.98 8.81 0.82
C ALA A 427 40.85 9.48 1.62
N TYR A 428 40.04 8.67 2.30
CA TYR A 428 39.12 9.15 3.33
C TYR A 428 39.73 8.88 4.71
N THR A 429 39.69 9.85 5.62
CA THR A 429 40.18 9.69 7.00
C THR A 429 39.15 10.17 8.02
N LYS A 430 38.90 9.37 9.06
CA LYS A 430 38.05 9.75 10.20
C LYS A 430 38.68 9.34 11.53
N THR A 431 38.70 10.25 12.49
CA THR A 431 39.15 9.97 13.85
C THR A 431 37.95 9.55 14.72
N ILE A 432 38.13 8.49 15.50
CA ILE A 432 37.18 7.92 16.46
C ILE A 432 37.79 8.05 17.86
N TYR A 433 37.07 8.61 18.81
CA TYR A 433 37.49 8.71 20.21
C TYR A 433 36.63 7.79 21.06
N THR A 434 37.20 6.85 21.81
CA THR A 434 36.43 5.92 22.66
C THR A 434 36.16 6.51 24.06
N LYS A 435 35.00 6.19 24.64
CA LYS A 435 34.62 6.57 26.02
C LYS A 435 35.49 5.86 27.05
N LEU A 436 35.45 6.35 28.30
CA LEU A 436 35.86 5.55 29.46
C LEU A 436 34.99 4.29 29.56
N GLN A 437 35.57 3.20 30.05
CA GLN A 437 34.82 1.97 30.32
C GLN A 437 33.75 2.25 31.38
N ASP A 438 32.54 1.73 31.15
CA ASP A 438 31.48 1.78 32.16
C ASP A 438 31.86 0.91 33.36
N ALA A 439 31.69 1.46 34.56
CA ALA A 439 31.94 0.78 35.83
C ALA A 439 30.68 0.71 36.71
N THR A 440 29.53 1.15 36.18
CA THR A 440 28.25 1.16 36.88
C THR A 440 27.36 0.02 36.39
N ALA A 441 26.59 -0.56 37.31
CA ALA A 441 25.61 -1.58 36.93
C ALA A 441 24.37 -0.93 36.31
N PRO A 442 23.63 -1.65 35.44
CA PRO A 442 22.38 -1.16 34.88
C PRO A 442 21.41 -0.70 35.96
N GLN A 443 20.80 0.46 35.74
CA GLN A 443 19.76 1.03 36.58
C GLN A 443 18.37 0.90 35.95
N ILE A 444 17.39 0.57 36.79
CA ILE A 444 15.98 0.50 36.39
C ILE A 444 15.45 1.93 36.26
N VAL A 445 15.03 2.31 35.05
CA VAL A 445 14.47 3.63 34.74
C VAL A 445 12.97 3.66 35.02
N SER A 446 12.25 2.60 34.62
CA SER A 446 10.81 2.51 34.82
C SER A 446 10.34 1.05 34.84
N VAL A 447 9.19 0.85 35.50
CA VAL A 447 8.48 -0.43 35.57
C VAL A 447 7.01 -0.18 35.26
N TYR A 448 6.43 -1.02 34.42
CA TYR A 448 4.99 -1.09 34.15
C TYR A 448 4.48 -2.51 34.44
N PRO A 449 3.30 -2.71 35.05
CA PRO A 449 2.44 -1.70 35.69
C PRO A 449 3.21 -0.84 36.70
N ASN A 450 2.80 0.42 36.85
CA ASN A 450 3.52 1.36 37.71
C ASN A 450 3.55 0.81 39.15
N PRO A 451 4.69 0.88 39.87
CA PRO A 451 4.77 0.34 41.22
C PRO A 451 3.67 0.88 42.15
N ASN A 452 3.04 -0.03 42.89
CA ASN A 452 1.90 0.19 43.79
C ASN A 452 0.58 0.56 43.10
N SER A 453 0.47 0.44 41.78
CA SER A 453 -0.82 0.66 41.09
C SER A 453 -1.86 -0.37 41.52
N THR A 454 -3.08 0.08 41.76
CA THR A 454 -4.25 -0.77 42.02
C THR A 454 -5.13 -0.85 40.78
N ASN A 455 -6.08 -1.81 40.77
CA ASN A 455 -7.03 -2.01 39.68
C ASN A 455 -6.35 -2.29 38.32
N VAL A 456 -5.22 -2.99 38.35
CA VAL A 456 -4.52 -3.46 37.15
C VAL A 456 -5.32 -4.61 36.52
N GLU A 457 -5.36 -4.68 35.20
CA GLU A 457 -6.00 -5.82 34.52
C GLU A 457 -5.34 -7.15 34.90
N ILE A 458 -6.10 -8.24 34.76
CA ILE A 458 -5.68 -9.60 35.12
C ILE A 458 -4.75 -10.26 34.08
N LYS A 459 -4.40 -9.58 32.98
CA LYS A 459 -3.41 -10.05 31.99
C LYS A 459 -2.47 -8.94 31.54
N PRO A 460 -1.71 -8.30 32.46
CA PRO A 460 -0.87 -7.17 32.11
C PRO A 460 0.37 -7.64 31.33
N ILE A 461 0.99 -6.72 30.58
CA ILE A 461 2.37 -6.86 30.11
C ILE A 461 3.26 -6.20 31.17
N VAL A 462 4.16 -6.95 31.78
CA VAL A 462 5.17 -6.36 32.67
C VAL A 462 6.32 -5.84 31.82
N ASN A 463 6.63 -4.55 31.92
CA ASN A 463 7.73 -3.89 31.20
C ASN A 463 8.74 -3.31 32.20
N ILE A 464 10.03 -3.62 32.05
CA ILE A 464 11.11 -3.08 32.88
C ILE A 464 12.14 -2.44 31.95
N LEU A 465 12.35 -1.14 32.09
CA LEU A 465 13.29 -0.36 31.29
C LEU A 465 14.59 -0.12 32.06
N PHE A 466 15.74 -0.30 31.40
CA PHE A 466 17.07 0.01 31.91
C PHE A 466 17.64 1.26 31.24
N ASN A 467 18.52 1.97 31.93
CA ASN A 467 19.20 3.18 31.45
C ASN A 467 20.26 2.89 30.37
N GLU A 468 20.65 1.64 30.20
CA GLU A 468 21.78 1.21 29.37
C GLU A 468 21.55 -0.22 28.80
N PRO A 469 22.42 -0.70 27.89
CA PRO A 469 22.30 -2.03 27.32
C PRO A 469 22.64 -3.13 28.35
N VAL A 470 21.71 -4.07 28.51
CA VAL A 470 21.88 -5.25 29.36
C VAL A 470 22.32 -6.45 28.51
N SER A 471 23.19 -7.29 29.05
CA SER A 471 23.58 -8.54 28.39
C SER A 471 22.41 -9.54 28.42
N ALA A 472 21.80 -9.78 27.26
CA ALA A 472 20.60 -10.62 27.10
C ALA A 472 20.75 -12.03 27.70
N SER A 473 21.96 -12.59 27.67
CA SER A 473 22.25 -13.93 28.23
C SER A 473 22.11 -13.98 29.75
N THR A 474 22.17 -12.83 30.44
CA THR A 474 22.07 -12.73 31.90
C THR A 474 20.65 -12.51 32.41
N VAL A 475 19.69 -12.26 31.51
CA VAL A 475 18.30 -11.91 31.85
C VAL A 475 17.42 -13.14 32.12
N SER A 476 17.72 -14.26 31.47
CA SER A 476 16.89 -15.47 31.54
C SER A 476 16.72 -15.95 32.99
N GLY A 477 15.46 -16.16 33.41
CA GLY A 477 15.12 -16.60 34.77
C GLY A 477 15.25 -15.55 35.87
N LYS A 478 15.55 -14.28 35.54
CA LYS A 478 15.73 -13.19 36.51
C LYS A 478 14.48 -12.37 36.79
N VAL A 479 13.46 -12.46 35.95
CA VAL A 479 12.16 -11.80 36.16
C VAL A 479 11.13 -12.82 36.60
N LYS A 480 10.48 -12.58 37.75
CA LYS A 480 9.37 -13.40 38.25
C LYS A 480 8.21 -12.51 38.66
N VAL A 481 6.99 -13.00 38.51
CA VAL A 481 5.78 -12.33 39.00
C VAL A 481 5.12 -13.25 40.01
N GLN A 482 5.27 -12.95 41.30
CA GLN A 482 4.79 -13.78 42.40
C GLN A 482 3.43 -13.30 42.90
N ARG A 483 2.49 -14.22 43.11
CA ARG A 483 1.24 -13.97 43.81
C ARG A 483 1.48 -13.90 45.32
N ASN A 484 1.09 -12.81 45.99
CA ASN A 484 1.46 -12.61 47.39
C ASN A 484 0.68 -13.52 48.35
N SER A 485 -0.57 -13.88 48.06
CA SER A 485 -1.39 -14.69 48.97
C SER A 485 -0.94 -16.15 49.14
N ASN A 486 -0.27 -16.73 48.15
CA ASN A 486 0.11 -18.15 48.16
C ASN A 486 1.55 -18.42 47.67
N GLY A 487 2.28 -17.39 47.26
CA GLY A 487 3.66 -17.49 46.80
C GLY A 487 3.86 -18.13 45.42
N THR A 488 2.80 -18.46 44.67
CA THR A 488 2.93 -19.07 43.33
C THR A 488 3.36 -18.04 42.29
N PHE A 489 4.09 -18.46 41.25
CA PHE A 489 4.54 -17.58 40.18
C PHE A 489 3.60 -17.63 38.97
N ALA A 490 3.32 -16.48 38.37
CA ALA A 490 2.59 -16.40 37.11
C ALA A 490 3.44 -16.98 35.96
N ASN A 491 2.78 -17.67 35.05
CA ASN A 491 3.42 -18.11 33.81
C ASN A 491 3.50 -16.95 32.82
N GLY A 492 4.61 -16.90 32.07
CA GLY A 492 4.76 -15.88 31.05
C GLY A 492 5.92 -16.12 30.09
N ILE A 493 5.94 -15.34 29.02
CA ILE A 493 7.00 -15.35 28.01
C ILE A 493 7.83 -14.08 28.16
N LEU A 494 9.16 -14.22 28.24
CA LEU A 494 10.07 -13.08 28.34
C LEU A 494 10.59 -12.69 26.95
N ARG A 495 10.53 -11.40 26.63
CA ARG A 495 11.20 -10.78 25.49
C ARG A 495 12.14 -9.68 25.96
N PHE A 496 13.24 -9.55 25.24
CA PHE A 496 14.29 -8.58 25.52
C PHE A 496 14.48 -7.70 24.28
N TYR A 497 14.54 -6.40 24.49
CA TYR A 497 14.72 -5.41 23.44
C TYR A 497 15.88 -4.49 23.80
N THR A 498 16.68 -4.09 22.81
CA THR A 498 17.70 -3.05 22.97
C THR A 498 17.51 -2.01 21.87
N VAL A 499 17.32 -0.76 22.27
CA VAL A 499 16.97 0.36 21.39
C VAL A 499 17.72 1.59 21.88
N ASN A 500 18.42 2.29 20.99
CA ASN A 500 19.10 3.56 21.28
C ASN A 500 19.96 3.54 22.56
N GLY A 501 20.74 2.46 22.74
CA GLY A 501 21.62 2.31 23.90
C GLY A 501 20.90 2.03 25.22
N LYS A 502 19.62 1.65 25.21
CA LYS A 502 18.86 1.21 26.39
C LYS A 502 18.28 -0.17 26.16
N SER A 503 18.02 -0.92 27.23
CA SER A 503 17.34 -2.21 27.15
C SER A 503 16.01 -2.22 27.89
N ALA A 504 15.05 -3.00 27.39
CA ALA A 504 13.80 -3.27 28.07
C ALA A 504 13.49 -4.77 28.09
N ILE A 505 12.88 -5.22 29.18
CA ILE A 505 12.33 -6.56 29.33
C ILE A 505 10.82 -6.47 29.28
N ASN A 506 10.17 -7.29 28.46
CA ASN A 506 8.73 -7.52 28.52
C ASN A 506 8.45 -8.95 28.97
N PHE A 507 7.69 -9.09 30.05
CA PHE A 507 7.16 -10.37 30.51
C PHE A 507 5.66 -10.40 30.23
N PHE A 508 5.29 -11.21 29.23
CA PHE A 508 3.91 -11.41 28.78
C PHE A 508 3.26 -12.49 29.61
N VAL A 509 2.26 -12.12 30.42
CA VAL A 509 1.54 -13.07 31.26
C VAL A 509 0.67 -13.99 30.39
N THR A 510 0.92 -15.29 30.42
CA THR A 510 0.21 -16.25 29.56
C THR A 510 -1.05 -16.83 30.19
N SER A 511 -1.15 -16.83 31.52
CA SER A 511 -2.31 -17.28 32.29
C SER A 511 -2.93 -16.13 33.06
N LEU A 512 -4.27 -16.01 33.06
CA LEU A 512 -4.97 -14.97 33.84
C LEU A 512 -4.50 -14.95 35.30
N LEU A 513 -4.19 -13.75 35.78
CA LEU A 513 -3.91 -13.49 37.18
C LEU A 513 -5.23 -13.53 37.98
N ALA A 514 -5.13 -13.83 39.26
CA ALA A 514 -6.29 -13.77 40.15
C ALA A 514 -6.73 -12.32 40.34
N GLU A 515 -8.03 -12.11 40.48
CA GLU A 515 -8.62 -10.80 40.77
C GLU A 515 -8.35 -10.34 42.21
N ASN A 516 -8.34 -9.02 42.42
CA ASN A 516 -8.15 -8.38 43.73
C ASN A 516 -6.94 -8.89 44.52
N GLU A 517 -5.88 -9.24 43.81
CA GLU A 517 -4.70 -9.90 44.36
C GLU A 517 -3.47 -9.04 44.16
N THR A 518 -2.59 -9.01 45.16
CA THR A 518 -1.32 -8.29 45.02
C THR A 518 -0.25 -9.22 44.46
N TYR A 519 0.40 -8.77 43.40
CA TYR A 519 1.52 -9.46 42.78
C TYR A 519 2.80 -8.66 43.00
N THR A 520 3.91 -9.38 43.21
CA THR A 520 5.26 -8.81 43.31
C THR A 520 6.06 -9.20 42.06
N ILE A 521 6.45 -8.22 41.26
CA ILE A 521 7.45 -8.32 40.21
C ILE A 521 8.82 -8.36 40.89
N GLN A 522 9.49 -9.49 40.83
CA GLN A 522 10.82 -9.72 41.39
C GLN A 522 11.85 -9.67 40.26
N LEU A 523 12.82 -8.77 40.38
CA LEU A 523 14.03 -8.74 39.57
C LEU A 523 15.19 -9.28 40.40
N LEU A 524 15.57 -10.53 40.15
CA LEU A 524 16.63 -11.21 40.88
C LEU A 524 18.03 -10.66 40.50
N PRO A 525 19.01 -10.72 41.42
CA PRO A 525 20.40 -10.36 41.14
C PRO A 525 21.01 -11.14 39.98
N GLY A 526 22.06 -10.59 39.37
CA GLY A 526 22.85 -11.26 38.34
C GLY A 526 22.60 -10.77 36.91
N ILE A 527 21.75 -9.78 36.73
CA ILE A 527 21.61 -9.07 35.45
C ILE A 527 22.84 -8.15 35.29
N LYS A 528 23.50 -8.24 34.14
CA LYS A 528 24.73 -7.49 33.86
C LYS A 528 24.55 -6.56 32.66
N ASP A 529 25.25 -5.44 32.65
CA ASP A 529 25.47 -4.68 31.42
C ASP A 529 26.34 -5.48 30.42
N VAL A 530 26.65 -4.86 29.29
CA VAL A 530 27.56 -5.43 28.28
C VAL A 530 29.03 -5.48 28.72
N TYR A 531 29.38 -4.86 29.85
CA TYR A 531 30.73 -4.81 30.43
C TYR A 531 30.92 -5.73 31.64
N GLY A 532 29.85 -6.40 32.09
CA GLY A 532 29.86 -7.31 33.23
C GLY A 532 29.53 -6.68 34.58
N ASN A 533 29.21 -5.38 34.64
CA ASN A 533 28.75 -4.71 35.85
C ASN A 533 27.36 -5.25 36.22
N GLU A 534 27.21 -5.71 37.46
CA GLU A 534 26.10 -6.56 37.88
C GLU A 534 25.12 -5.84 38.82
N ILE A 535 23.82 -5.99 38.60
CA ILE A 535 22.81 -5.71 39.61
C ILE A 535 22.91 -6.77 40.70
N THR A 536 23.48 -6.41 41.84
CA THR A 536 23.79 -7.34 42.94
C THR A 536 22.64 -7.54 43.94
N ALA A 537 21.64 -6.66 43.95
CA ALA A 537 20.51 -6.71 44.86
C ALA A 537 19.21 -7.07 44.14
N GLN A 538 18.31 -7.78 44.82
CA GLN A 538 16.96 -8.02 44.32
C GLN A 538 16.16 -6.72 44.36
N ASN A 539 15.39 -6.46 43.30
CA ASN A 539 14.47 -5.33 43.25
C ASN A 539 13.04 -5.85 43.11
N ASP A 540 12.16 -5.42 44.01
CA ASP A 540 10.77 -5.87 44.06
C ASP A 540 9.81 -4.70 43.82
N PHE A 541 8.82 -4.90 42.96
CA PHE A 541 7.78 -3.93 42.65
C PHE A 541 6.42 -4.60 42.76
N THR A 542 5.46 -3.96 43.42
CA THR A 542 4.12 -4.52 43.61
C THR A 542 3.10 -3.88 42.68
N PHE A 543 2.06 -4.64 42.32
CA PHE A 543 0.83 -4.11 41.77
C PHE A 543 -0.35 -4.96 42.24
N THR A 544 -1.55 -4.38 42.27
CA THR A 544 -2.76 -5.11 42.68
C THR A 544 -3.72 -5.20 41.51
N THR A 545 -4.10 -6.43 41.13
CA THR A 545 -5.12 -6.67 40.11
C THR A 545 -6.48 -6.18 40.61
N GLY A 546 -7.32 -5.68 39.71
CA GLY A 546 -8.71 -5.36 39.99
C GLY A 546 -9.62 -6.59 39.90
N ASN A 547 -10.92 -6.35 40.09
CA ASN A 547 -11.98 -7.26 39.64
C ASN A 547 -12.38 -7.02 38.18
N ASN A 548 -11.95 -5.90 37.59
CA ASN A 548 -12.27 -5.53 36.21
C ASN A 548 -11.15 -5.95 35.26
N THR A 549 -11.54 -6.32 34.04
CA THR A 549 -10.63 -6.58 32.92
C THR A 549 -11.10 -5.84 31.66
N TYR A 550 -10.22 -5.72 30.68
CA TYR A 550 -10.58 -5.20 29.36
C TYR A 550 -11.27 -6.30 28.55
N ASN A 551 -12.60 -6.28 28.50
CA ASN A 551 -13.35 -7.21 27.65
C ASN A 551 -13.46 -6.62 26.25
N GLN A 552 -13.03 -7.39 25.25
CA GLN A 552 -13.14 -6.98 23.85
C GLN A 552 -14.60 -7.02 23.39
N LEU A 553 -15.12 -5.86 23.01
CA LEU A 553 -16.46 -5.71 22.45
C LEU A 553 -16.44 -5.75 20.93
N LEU A 554 -15.40 -5.14 20.34
CA LEU A 554 -15.24 -5.04 18.89
C LEU A 554 -13.76 -5.06 18.53
N LEU A 555 -13.38 -5.97 17.64
CA LEU A 555 -12.07 -5.94 16.99
C LEU A 555 -12.13 -5.03 15.76
N ILE A 556 -11.22 -4.07 15.66
CA ILE A 556 -11.11 -3.18 14.50
C ILE A 556 -10.03 -3.73 13.56
N ASP A 557 -8.82 -3.92 14.07
CA ASP A 557 -7.71 -4.51 13.31
C ASP A 557 -6.69 -5.13 14.27
N ASN A 558 -6.33 -6.40 14.06
CA ASN A 558 -5.26 -7.09 14.77
C ASN A 558 -4.05 -7.38 13.89
N PHE A 559 -4.01 -6.82 12.67
CA PHE A 559 -2.91 -6.91 11.71
C PHE A 559 -2.53 -8.33 11.24
N GLU A 560 -3.29 -9.36 11.63
CA GLU A 560 -3.07 -10.74 11.18
C GLU A 560 -3.29 -10.90 9.67
N ASN A 561 -4.13 -10.04 9.08
CA ASN A 561 -4.35 -9.93 7.64
C ASN A 561 -3.36 -8.97 6.94
N GLY A 562 -2.34 -8.47 7.65
CA GLY A 562 -1.37 -7.50 7.17
C GLY A 562 -1.84 -6.05 7.33
N VAL A 563 -1.14 -5.12 6.68
CA VAL A 563 -1.36 -3.67 6.83
C VAL A 563 -2.10 -3.04 5.64
N GLY A 564 -2.73 -3.84 4.77
CA GLY A 564 -3.37 -3.35 3.53
C GLY A 564 -4.56 -2.40 3.75
N SER A 565 -5.16 -2.42 4.94
CA SER A 565 -6.22 -1.49 5.36
C SER A 565 -5.69 -0.09 5.68
N TRP A 566 -4.37 0.09 5.71
CA TRP A 566 -3.68 1.32 6.08
C TRP A 566 -2.92 1.87 4.88
N TRP A 567 -2.98 3.19 4.69
CA TRP A 567 -2.22 3.86 3.64
C TRP A 567 -0.77 4.05 4.04
N GLN A 568 0.17 3.98 3.10
CA GLN A 568 1.53 4.45 3.38
C GLN A 568 1.49 5.91 3.87
N PRO A 569 2.34 6.32 4.83
CA PRO A 569 2.31 7.66 5.42
C PRO A 569 2.23 8.78 4.39
N THR A 570 2.93 8.66 3.27
CA THR A 570 3.00 9.64 2.17
C THR A 570 1.71 9.74 1.35
N GLN A 571 0.83 8.74 1.38
CA GLN A 571 -0.45 8.73 0.65
C GLN A 571 -1.57 9.48 1.39
N SER A 572 -1.37 9.76 2.69
CA SER A 572 -2.35 10.42 3.55
C SER A 572 -2.71 11.85 3.14
N GLY A 573 -1.84 12.52 2.38
CA GLY A 573 -2.00 13.92 1.96
C GLY A 573 -1.85 14.95 3.09
N SER A 574 -1.85 14.53 4.35
CA SER A 574 -1.64 15.38 5.53
C SER A 574 -0.34 15.08 6.30
N THR A 575 0.41 14.06 5.89
CA THR A 575 1.72 13.76 6.47
C THR A 575 2.73 14.81 6.01
N VAL A 576 3.38 15.48 6.96
CA VAL A 576 4.30 16.60 6.73
C VAL A 576 5.48 16.56 7.70
N GLY A 577 6.60 17.17 7.29
CA GLY A 577 7.79 17.27 8.15
C GLY A 577 8.60 15.97 8.26
N VAL A 578 8.45 15.05 7.32
CA VAL A 578 9.17 13.76 7.29
C VAL A 578 10.13 13.67 6.11
N ASN A 579 11.09 12.75 6.17
CA ASN A 579 11.77 12.23 4.98
C ASN A 579 10.91 11.12 4.37
N PRO A 580 10.30 11.33 3.18
CA PRO A 580 9.37 10.38 2.58
C PRO A 580 9.99 9.02 2.27
N ALA A 581 11.29 8.97 1.95
CA ALA A 581 11.96 7.72 1.57
C ALA A 581 12.10 6.74 2.74
N ASN A 582 12.15 7.26 3.97
CA ASN A 582 12.42 6.48 5.18
C ASN A 582 11.21 6.38 6.12
N THR A 583 10.07 7.00 5.76
CA THR A 583 8.84 6.99 6.55
C THR A 583 7.80 6.07 5.90
N THR A 584 7.67 4.85 6.42
CA THR A 584 6.94 3.74 5.76
C THR A 584 6.25 2.83 6.77
N ILE A 585 5.20 2.12 6.33
CA ILE A 585 4.63 1.00 7.08
C ILE A 585 4.91 -0.35 6.41
N ALA A 586 5.06 -1.39 7.24
CA ALA A 586 5.24 -2.77 6.83
C ALA A 586 4.63 -3.75 7.83
N VAL A 587 4.41 -4.99 7.39
CA VAL A 587 4.07 -6.11 8.29
C VAL A 587 5.34 -6.57 9.00
N ASN A 588 5.27 -6.79 10.32
CA ASN A 588 6.35 -7.38 11.10
C ASN A 588 5.89 -8.67 11.79
N SER A 589 6.77 -9.67 11.86
CA SER A 589 6.49 -10.98 12.48
C SER A 589 7.47 -11.35 13.60
N SER A 590 8.32 -10.41 14.01
CA SER A 590 9.35 -10.60 15.04
C SER A 590 9.05 -9.82 16.33
N ILE A 591 8.49 -8.62 16.20
CA ILE A 591 8.01 -7.77 17.29
C ILE A 591 6.49 -7.84 17.28
N VAL A 592 5.92 -8.70 18.13
CA VAL A 592 4.48 -9.01 18.15
C VAL A 592 3.93 -9.00 19.57
N ASN A 593 2.63 -8.75 19.73
CA ASN A 593 1.97 -8.82 21.03
C ASN A 593 1.65 -10.27 21.42
N LEU A 594 2.43 -10.83 22.35
CA LEU A 594 2.22 -12.21 22.79
C LEU A 594 1.06 -12.38 23.78
N ASN A 595 0.51 -11.29 24.34
CA ASN A 595 -0.63 -11.39 25.25
C ASN A 595 -1.93 -11.80 24.54
N THR A 596 -2.07 -11.48 23.26
CA THR A 596 -3.24 -11.82 22.42
C THR A 596 -2.97 -13.00 21.48
N GLY A 597 -1.72 -13.48 21.46
CA GLY A 597 -1.29 -14.56 20.56
C GLY A 597 -1.04 -14.08 19.13
N SER A 598 -0.84 -12.77 18.93
CA SER A 598 -0.56 -12.19 17.61
C SER A 598 0.69 -12.81 16.99
N THR A 599 0.62 -13.05 15.68
CA THR A 599 1.74 -13.51 14.85
C THR A 599 2.30 -12.39 13.98
N LYS A 600 1.57 -11.27 13.86
CA LYS A 600 1.97 -10.10 13.10
C LYS A 600 1.67 -8.82 13.87
N SER A 601 2.35 -7.75 13.51
CA SER A 601 2.06 -6.39 13.94
C SER A 601 2.28 -5.42 12.78
N MET A 602 1.76 -4.20 12.91
CA MET A 602 2.13 -3.10 12.00
C MET A 602 3.41 -2.44 12.48
N GLN A 603 4.45 -2.43 11.65
CA GLN A 603 5.65 -1.63 11.83
C GLN A 603 5.50 -0.28 11.14
N LEU A 604 5.74 0.81 11.84
CA LEU A 604 5.87 2.16 11.30
C LEU A 604 7.31 2.65 11.50
N ASN A 605 8.06 2.79 10.41
CA ASN A 605 9.34 3.47 10.39
C ASN A 605 9.11 4.96 10.17
N TYR A 606 9.85 5.81 10.88
CA TYR A 606 9.77 7.26 10.70
C TYR A 606 11.16 7.90 10.64
N GLU A 607 11.26 8.94 9.83
CA GLU A 607 12.34 9.90 9.89
C GLU A 607 11.76 11.32 9.75
N TRP A 608 11.96 12.14 10.77
CA TRP A 608 11.57 13.54 10.82
C TRP A 608 12.62 14.42 10.13
N ASN A 609 12.16 15.31 9.25
CA ASN A 609 12.95 16.42 8.76
C ASN A 609 13.01 17.48 9.85
N THR A 610 14.13 17.54 10.58
CA THR A 610 14.32 18.46 11.71
C THR A 610 14.32 19.95 11.32
N ASN A 611 14.41 20.26 10.03
CA ASN A 611 14.34 21.65 9.52
C ASN A 611 12.92 22.07 9.12
N ALA A 612 11.92 21.18 9.22
CA ALA A 612 10.54 21.52 8.90
C ALA A 612 9.92 22.42 9.98
N THR A 613 8.86 23.14 9.63
CA THR A 613 8.13 24.01 10.56
C THR A 613 6.96 23.32 11.25
N ASN A 614 6.53 22.16 10.76
CA ASN A 614 5.44 21.34 11.29
C ASN A 614 5.77 19.87 11.10
N TRP A 615 5.34 19.02 12.03
CA TRP A 615 5.57 17.57 12.01
C TRP A 615 4.28 16.82 12.30
N LEU A 616 3.82 16.03 11.34
CA LEU A 616 2.69 15.14 11.51
C LEU A 616 2.87 13.93 10.61
N ILE A 617 2.80 12.74 11.19
CA ILE A 617 2.47 11.52 10.44
C ILE A 617 1.01 11.23 10.72
N ARG A 618 0.21 11.09 9.67
CA ARG A 618 -1.17 10.63 9.75
C ARG A 618 -1.26 9.28 9.06
N GLU A 619 -1.14 8.22 9.86
CA GLU A 619 -1.20 6.83 9.41
C GLU A 619 -2.67 6.42 9.23
N LYS A 620 -3.14 6.53 7.99
CA LYS A 620 -4.58 6.58 7.66
C LYS A 620 -5.17 5.17 7.54
N TYR A 621 -6.19 4.88 8.33
CA TYR A 621 -7.05 3.71 8.19
C TYR A 621 -8.14 3.98 7.14
N THR A 622 -8.30 3.06 6.20
CA THR A 622 -9.18 3.21 5.03
C THR A 622 -10.57 2.56 5.15
N PRO A 623 -10.76 1.44 5.88
CA PRO A 623 -12.08 0.85 6.03
C PRO A 623 -13.06 1.82 6.71
N VAL A 624 -14.30 1.78 6.22
CA VAL A 624 -15.42 2.57 6.79
C VAL A 624 -16.16 1.83 7.91
N THR A 625 -15.90 0.53 8.05
CA THR A 625 -16.41 -0.35 9.11
C THR A 625 -15.24 -1.05 9.83
N PRO A 626 -15.43 -1.45 11.10
CA PRO A 626 -16.63 -1.26 11.91
C PRO A 626 -16.77 0.17 12.45
N THR A 627 -18.01 0.56 12.77
CA THR A 627 -18.32 1.80 13.49
C THR A 627 -18.65 1.50 14.95
N PHE A 628 -18.49 2.47 15.84
CA PHE A 628 -18.73 2.31 17.29
C PHE A 628 -19.33 3.58 17.91
N ASP A 629 -19.85 3.45 19.13
CA ASP A 629 -20.35 4.57 19.93
C ASP A 629 -19.22 5.18 20.79
N ASN A 630 -19.56 6.20 21.58
CA ASN A 630 -18.66 6.83 22.54
C ASN A 630 -18.84 6.28 23.97
N SER A 631 -19.45 5.10 24.16
CA SER A 631 -19.74 4.55 25.50
C SER A 631 -18.59 3.73 26.09
N ASN A 632 -17.53 3.48 25.31
CA ASN A 632 -16.50 2.49 25.59
C ASN A 632 -15.08 3.05 25.40
N ILE A 633 -14.08 2.19 25.57
CA ILE A 633 -12.66 2.56 25.47
C ILE A 633 -12.13 2.12 24.11
N LEU A 634 -11.51 3.03 23.37
CA LEU A 634 -10.68 2.70 22.22
C LEU A 634 -9.27 2.33 22.71
N GLN A 635 -8.82 1.12 22.39
CA GLN A 635 -7.56 0.57 22.85
C GLN A 635 -6.71 0.07 21.69
N THR A 636 -5.39 0.22 21.82
CA THR A 636 -4.39 -0.48 20.99
C THR A 636 -3.15 -0.78 21.81
N PHE A 637 -2.42 -1.82 21.44
CA PHE A 637 -1.08 -2.07 21.98
C PHE A 637 -0.05 -1.35 21.13
N VAL A 638 0.86 -0.64 21.79
CA VAL A 638 1.92 0.13 21.15
C VAL A 638 3.26 -0.36 21.68
N TRP A 639 4.12 -0.83 20.78
CA TRP A 639 5.54 -1.02 21.07
C TRP A 639 6.25 0.31 20.86
N GLY A 640 6.78 0.89 21.93
CA GLY A 640 7.53 2.14 21.89
C GLY A 640 9.02 1.93 21.66
N ASP A 641 9.68 2.93 21.08
CA ASP A 641 11.13 2.98 20.87
C ASP A 641 11.87 3.89 21.87
N GLY A 642 11.15 4.44 22.84
CA GLY A 642 11.69 5.36 23.84
C GLY A 642 12.14 6.71 23.28
N SER A 643 11.68 7.08 22.08
CA SER A 643 12.05 8.36 21.45
C SER A 643 11.52 9.60 22.17
N GLY A 644 10.47 9.48 22.98
CA GLY A 644 9.75 10.63 23.54
C GLY A 644 8.91 11.38 22.50
N ASN A 645 8.83 10.90 21.26
CA ASN A 645 7.86 11.40 20.29
C ASN A 645 6.43 11.08 20.76
N TYR A 646 5.43 11.75 20.19
CA TYR A 646 4.06 11.63 20.66
C TYR A 646 3.18 10.86 19.69
N PHE A 647 2.24 10.11 20.23
CA PHE A 647 1.20 9.35 19.52
C PHE A 647 -0.19 9.75 19.99
N ARG A 648 -1.20 9.70 19.11
CA ARG A 648 -2.62 9.80 19.47
C ARG A 648 -3.53 9.08 18.48
N PHE A 649 -4.77 8.81 18.89
CA PHE A 649 -5.83 8.32 18.01
C PHE A 649 -6.52 9.49 17.30
N CYS A 650 -7.04 9.23 16.10
CA CYS A 650 -8.01 10.09 15.43
C CYS A 650 -9.21 9.24 14.98
N VAL A 651 -10.42 9.75 15.24
CA VAL A 651 -11.69 9.18 14.80
C VAL A 651 -12.40 10.15 13.87
N ILE A 652 -13.19 9.63 12.95
CA ILE A 652 -14.21 10.40 12.23
C ILE A 652 -15.52 10.28 12.97
N ASP A 653 -16.20 11.40 13.13
CA ASP A 653 -17.50 11.52 13.77
C ASP A 653 -18.53 12.18 12.83
N GLN A 654 -19.77 12.38 13.29
CA GLN A 654 -20.84 13.04 12.52
C GLN A 654 -20.91 14.56 12.75
N GLY A 655 -19.99 15.11 13.55
CA GLY A 655 -19.98 16.49 14.00
C GLY A 655 -19.52 17.50 12.95
N ILE A 656 -19.61 18.79 13.32
CA ILE A 656 -18.99 19.88 12.55
C ILE A 656 -17.46 19.74 12.68
N GLY A 657 -16.77 19.54 11.55
CA GLY A 657 -15.33 19.30 11.50
C GLY A 657 -15.00 17.85 11.15
N GLY A 658 -15.88 16.90 11.48
CA GLY A 658 -15.84 15.50 11.05
C GLY A 658 -14.66 14.68 11.57
N TYR A 659 -13.89 15.18 12.54
CA TYR A 659 -12.77 14.45 13.13
C TYR A 659 -12.55 14.85 14.58
N GLU A 660 -12.34 13.87 15.44
CA GLU A 660 -11.90 14.07 16.81
C GLU A 660 -10.62 13.29 17.09
N VAL A 661 -9.82 13.79 18.02
CA VAL A 661 -8.53 13.19 18.37
C VAL A 661 -8.44 12.95 19.87
N SER A 662 -7.68 11.94 20.28
CA SER A 662 -7.33 11.79 21.69
C SER A 662 -6.31 12.86 22.12
N GLN A 663 -6.06 12.92 23.43
CA GLN A 663 -4.87 13.57 23.97
C GLN A 663 -3.59 12.92 23.40
N TRP A 664 -2.47 13.65 23.44
CA TRP A 664 -1.16 13.10 23.05
C TRP A 664 -0.59 12.21 24.15
N TYR A 665 -0.05 11.06 23.75
CA TYR A 665 0.67 10.13 24.61
C TYR A 665 2.16 10.17 24.25
N GLU A 666 3.02 10.49 25.22
CA GLU A 666 4.47 10.52 25.03
C GLU A 666 5.06 9.10 25.01
N ILE A 667 5.77 8.73 23.95
CA ILE A 667 6.39 7.41 23.76
C ILE A 667 7.76 7.39 24.44
N ASN A 668 7.76 7.45 25.77
CA ASN A 668 8.96 7.42 26.61
C ASN A 668 9.32 6.02 27.15
N TRP A 669 8.70 4.97 26.60
CA TRP A 669 8.96 3.58 26.95
C TRP A 669 9.54 2.80 25.77
N ILE A 670 10.30 1.75 26.06
CA ILE A 670 10.73 0.75 25.06
C ILE A 670 9.95 -0.54 25.33
N GLY A 671 9.42 -1.17 24.28
CA GLY A 671 8.61 -2.39 24.43
C GLY A 671 7.10 -2.15 24.33
N TRP A 672 6.32 -3.19 24.53
CA TRP A 672 4.85 -3.14 24.44
C TRP A 672 4.21 -2.51 25.69
N LYS A 673 3.17 -1.73 25.44
CA LYS A 673 2.27 -1.13 26.42
C LYS A 673 0.87 -0.93 25.80
N ALA A 674 -0.19 -1.15 26.56
CA ALA A 674 -1.54 -0.83 26.12
C ALA A 674 -1.81 0.69 26.27
N ILE A 675 -2.41 1.30 25.25
CA ILE A 675 -2.83 2.70 25.25
C ILE A 675 -4.35 2.75 25.12
N ASN A 676 -4.98 3.49 26.03
CA ASN A 676 -6.44 3.56 26.19
C ASN A 676 -6.92 4.99 26.03
N TRP A 677 -7.90 5.19 25.17
CA TRP A 677 -8.70 6.42 25.10
C TRP A 677 -10.13 6.11 25.54
N ASN A 678 -10.50 6.60 26.73
CA ASN A 678 -11.85 6.42 27.26
C ASN A 678 -12.82 7.40 26.59
N LEU A 679 -13.57 6.92 25.59
CA LEU A 679 -14.49 7.77 24.82
C LEU A 679 -15.66 8.25 25.69
N ALA A 680 -16.03 7.48 26.73
CA ALA A 680 -17.15 7.79 27.62
C ALA A 680 -16.89 9.03 28.50
N GLU A 681 -15.62 9.41 28.70
CA GLU A 681 -15.26 10.64 29.40
C GLU A 681 -15.37 11.88 28.51
N GLY A 682 -15.59 11.73 27.20
CA GLY A 682 -15.73 12.83 26.25
C GLY A 682 -14.47 13.68 26.06
N GLN A 683 -13.32 13.25 26.59
CA GLN A 683 -12.08 14.00 26.52
C GLN A 683 -11.46 13.91 25.11
N THR A 684 -11.32 15.05 24.45
CA THR A 684 -10.71 15.20 23.13
C THR A 684 -9.45 16.07 23.22
N GLY A 685 -8.53 15.89 22.29
CA GLY A 685 -7.38 16.76 22.07
C GLY A 685 -7.68 17.84 21.03
N ASN A 686 -6.79 18.82 20.90
CA ASN A 686 -6.96 19.90 19.92
C ASN A 686 -6.42 19.49 18.53
N TRP A 687 -7.26 19.62 17.50
CA TRP A 687 -6.85 19.55 16.09
C TRP A 687 -7.82 20.30 15.16
N VAL A 688 -8.58 19.59 14.31
CA VAL A 688 -9.59 20.19 13.39
C VAL A 688 -11.03 20.04 13.89
N GLY A 689 -11.26 19.21 14.91
CA GLY A 689 -12.57 18.91 15.49
C GLY A 689 -13.17 20.03 16.33
N ASN A 690 -14.42 19.84 16.73
CA ASN A 690 -15.16 20.72 17.64
C ASN A 690 -14.98 20.32 19.12
N GLY A 691 -14.32 19.19 19.39
CA GLY A 691 -14.05 18.66 20.71
C GLY A 691 -15.16 17.80 21.29
N VAL A 692 -16.20 17.44 20.52
CA VAL A 692 -17.36 16.67 20.96
C VAL A 692 -17.45 15.37 20.17
N LEU A 693 -17.49 14.22 20.86
CA LEU A 693 -17.60 12.92 20.20
C LEU A 693 -19.05 12.63 19.79
N GLU A 694 -19.33 12.64 18.49
CA GLU A 694 -20.69 12.50 17.92
C GLU A 694 -20.85 11.19 17.11
N PRO A 695 -21.40 10.10 17.70
CA PRO A 695 -21.54 8.81 17.03
C PRO A 695 -22.46 8.80 15.78
N PRO A 696 -22.33 7.81 14.87
CA PRO A 696 -21.36 6.72 14.89
C PRO A 696 -19.93 7.19 14.59
N LEU A 697 -19.00 6.72 15.41
CA LEU A 697 -17.56 6.95 15.26
C LEU A 697 -16.94 5.86 14.41
N ARG A 698 -15.84 6.18 13.71
CA ARG A 698 -14.93 5.20 13.09
C ARG A 698 -13.50 5.65 13.20
N ILE A 699 -12.54 4.73 13.07
CA ILE A 699 -11.13 5.10 13.06
C ILE A 699 -10.79 5.92 11.81
N ASP A 700 -10.09 7.03 12.03
CA ASP A 700 -9.43 7.78 10.98
C ASP A 700 -7.99 7.30 10.82
N SER A 701 -7.19 7.45 11.87
CA SER A 701 -5.75 7.28 11.80
C SER A 701 -5.12 7.11 13.17
N TYR A 702 -3.89 6.60 13.15
CA TYR A 702 -2.91 6.92 14.17
C TYR A 702 -2.17 8.20 13.76
N GLN A 703 -1.94 9.09 14.71
CA GLN A 703 -1.18 10.31 14.47
C GLN A 703 0.08 10.34 15.32
N LEU A 704 1.21 10.70 14.71
CA LEU A 704 2.47 10.91 15.41
C LEU A 704 3.00 12.32 15.16
N THR A 705 3.74 12.87 16.12
CA THR A 705 4.42 14.16 15.97
C THR A 705 5.79 14.18 16.64
N TYR A 706 6.65 15.06 16.15
CA TYR A 706 8.02 15.25 16.60
C TYR A 706 8.10 16.35 17.65
N PHE A 707 8.93 16.13 18.68
CA PHE A 707 9.30 17.19 19.61
C PHE A 707 10.78 17.56 19.42
N PRO A 708 11.12 18.83 19.13
CA PRO A 708 12.49 19.25 18.92
C PRO A 708 13.43 18.84 20.06
N GLY A 709 14.51 18.15 19.71
CA GLY A 709 15.49 17.61 20.67
C GLY A 709 15.36 16.11 20.90
N ASN A 710 14.23 15.50 20.55
CA ASN A 710 14.08 14.04 20.57
C ASN A 710 14.75 13.39 19.35
N PRO A 711 15.02 12.06 19.38
CA PRO A 711 15.44 11.30 18.22
C PRO A 711 14.51 11.53 17.03
N ASN A 712 15.10 11.89 15.90
CA ASN A 712 14.38 12.19 14.67
C ASN A 712 14.15 10.94 13.79
N VAL A 713 14.75 9.79 14.12
CA VAL A 713 14.60 8.51 13.42
C VAL A 713 14.22 7.42 14.41
N GLY A 714 13.29 6.54 14.04
CA GLY A 714 12.91 5.40 14.86
C GLY A 714 11.85 4.50 14.23
N THR A 715 11.35 3.57 15.04
CA THR A 715 10.38 2.55 14.61
C THR A 715 9.42 2.23 15.75
N ILE A 716 8.12 2.32 15.48
CA ILE A 716 7.04 2.01 16.44
C ILE A 716 6.21 0.84 15.88
N TYR A 717 5.64 0.01 16.75
CA TYR A 717 4.74 -1.06 16.33
C TYR A 717 3.36 -0.94 16.96
N PHE A 718 2.33 -1.33 16.21
CA PHE A 718 0.94 -1.32 16.65
C PHE A 718 0.34 -2.72 16.53
N ASP A 719 -0.51 -3.07 17.49
CA ASP A 719 -1.23 -4.33 17.51
C ASP A 719 -2.61 -4.17 18.19
N ASP A 720 -3.53 -5.09 17.89
CA ASP A 720 -4.86 -5.22 18.48
C ASP A 720 -5.63 -3.89 18.68
N LEU A 721 -5.93 -3.18 17.60
CA LEU A 721 -6.83 -2.02 17.62
C LEU A 721 -8.28 -2.49 17.86
N ARG A 722 -8.91 -2.03 18.93
CA ARG A 722 -10.21 -2.57 19.38
C ARG A 722 -10.99 -1.61 20.27
N ILE A 723 -12.30 -1.86 20.37
CA ILE A 723 -13.16 -1.29 21.41
C ILE A 723 -13.30 -2.30 22.55
N VAL A 724 -13.09 -1.82 23.76
CA VAL A 724 -13.19 -2.60 25.00
C VAL A 724 -14.06 -1.88 26.01
N ASN A 725 -14.66 -2.63 26.95
CA ASN A 725 -15.10 -2.06 28.22
C ASN A 725 -14.15 -2.52 29.34
N PHE A 726 -14.12 -1.74 30.43
CA PHE A 726 -13.38 -2.12 31.63
C PHE A 726 -14.39 -2.47 32.73
N ALA A 727 -14.74 -3.74 32.79
CA ALA A 727 -15.79 -4.28 33.64
C ALA A 727 -15.37 -5.64 34.21
N PRO A 728 -16.04 -6.15 35.25
CA PRO A 728 -15.74 -7.48 35.76
C PRO A 728 -15.80 -8.51 34.64
N LEU A 729 -14.93 -9.53 34.70
CA LEU A 729 -15.27 -10.79 34.03
C LEU A 729 -16.65 -11.17 34.57
N SER A 730 -17.67 -11.23 33.72
CA SER A 730 -19.03 -11.41 34.20
C SER A 730 -19.10 -12.59 35.17
N VAL A 731 -19.80 -12.33 36.29
CA VAL A 731 -20.39 -13.29 37.22
C VAL A 731 -20.78 -14.58 36.51
N GLU A 732 -20.56 -15.73 37.14
CA GLU A 732 -21.07 -17.04 36.72
C GLU A 732 -22.35 -16.88 35.92
N GLN A 733 -22.35 -17.39 34.69
CA GLN A 733 -23.57 -17.71 34.00
C GLN A 733 -24.31 -18.70 34.90
N THR A 734 -25.15 -18.20 35.81
CA THR A 734 -26.13 -19.04 36.47
C THR A 734 -26.92 -19.66 35.33
N ASP A 735 -26.86 -20.98 35.23
CA ASP A 735 -27.75 -21.77 34.38
C ASP A 735 -29.14 -21.12 34.41
N PRO A 736 -29.84 -21.02 33.27
CA PRO A 736 -31.18 -20.44 33.24
C PRO A 736 -31.99 -21.11 34.35
N GLU A 737 -32.31 -20.33 35.39
CA GLU A 737 -32.87 -20.84 36.64
C GLU A 737 -34.10 -21.67 36.26
N LEU A 738 -33.98 -23.00 36.37
CA LEU A 738 -35.10 -23.87 36.06
C LEU A 738 -36.25 -23.43 36.98
N PRO A 739 -37.44 -23.17 36.44
CA PRO A 739 -38.53 -22.66 37.25
C PRO A 739 -38.75 -23.62 38.42
N VAL A 740 -38.84 -23.13 39.65
CA VAL A 740 -39.04 -24.00 40.83
C VAL A 740 -40.52 -24.25 41.14
N THR A 741 -41.41 -23.57 40.43
CA THR A 741 -42.86 -23.71 40.56
C THR A 741 -43.55 -23.79 39.21
N TYR A 742 -44.67 -24.49 39.15
CA TYR A 742 -45.59 -24.41 38.02
C TYR A 742 -46.17 -23.00 37.90
N ASN A 743 -46.21 -22.45 36.68
CA ASN A 743 -46.82 -21.15 36.42
C ASN A 743 -47.44 -21.10 35.03
N LEU A 744 -48.67 -20.60 34.92
CA LEU A 744 -49.31 -20.26 33.65
C LEU A 744 -49.40 -18.74 33.54
N GLU A 745 -48.69 -18.14 32.59
CA GLU A 745 -48.72 -16.69 32.37
C GLU A 745 -49.99 -16.25 31.64
N GLN A 746 -50.28 -14.95 31.71
CA GLN A 746 -51.36 -14.40 30.91
C GLN A 746 -50.95 -14.40 29.43
N ASN A 747 -51.83 -14.87 28.56
CA ASN A 747 -51.60 -14.85 27.12
C ASN A 747 -51.38 -13.42 26.62
N TYR A 748 -50.47 -13.24 25.66
CA TYR A 748 -50.20 -11.94 25.05
C TYR A 748 -50.14 -12.03 23.52
N PRO A 749 -50.84 -11.14 22.79
CA PRO A 749 -51.75 -10.09 23.31
C PRO A 749 -53.03 -10.65 23.97
N ASN A 750 -53.73 -9.87 24.80
CA ASN A 750 -55.07 -10.19 25.31
C ASN A 750 -55.86 -8.89 25.62
N PRO A 751 -56.93 -8.54 24.88
CA PRO A 751 -57.53 -9.32 23.80
C PRO A 751 -56.61 -9.55 22.60
N PHE A 752 -56.81 -10.65 21.87
CA PHE A 752 -55.99 -11.03 20.71
C PHE A 752 -56.79 -11.09 19.41
N ASN A 753 -56.13 -10.93 18.27
CA ASN A 753 -56.71 -11.04 16.92
C ASN A 753 -55.66 -11.44 15.85
N PRO A 754 -55.79 -12.59 15.17
CA PRO A 754 -56.47 -13.80 15.59
C PRO A 754 -55.55 -14.74 16.40
N SER A 755 -54.28 -14.40 16.65
CA SER A 755 -53.35 -15.25 17.42
C SER A 755 -52.78 -14.61 18.69
N THR A 756 -52.44 -15.46 19.65
CA THR A 756 -51.82 -15.10 20.93
C THR A 756 -50.79 -16.15 21.33
N LYS A 757 -49.79 -15.76 22.13
CA LYS A 757 -48.89 -16.71 22.78
C LYS A 757 -49.29 -16.95 24.22
N ILE A 758 -49.25 -18.21 24.64
CA ILE A 758 -49.45 -18.66 26.02
C ILE A 758 -48.08 -19.14 26.51
N LYS A 759 -47.59 -18.56 27.61
CA LYS A 759 -46.34 -18.97 28.25
C LYS A 759 -46.62 -19.71 29.54
N PHE A 760 -45.84 -20.74 29.83
CA PHE A 760 -45.94 -21.50 31.06
C PHE A 760 -44.61 -22.10 31.48
N SER A 761 -44.49 -22.41 32.76
CA SER A 761 -43.28 -22.92 33.41
C SER A 761 -43.60 -24.22 34.12
N ILE A 762 -42.73 -25.22 34.01
CA ILE A 762 -42.85 -26.49 34.76
C ILE A 762 -41.53 -26.80 35.47
N PRO A 763 -41.55 -27.14 36.77
CA PRO A 763 -40.33 -27.28 37.56
C PRO A 763 -39.66 -28.64 37.52
N GLU A 764 -40.34 -29.62 36.95
CA GLU A 764 -39.89 -31.01 36.86
C GLU A 764 -40.46 -31.65 35.59
N GLN A 765 -39.92 -32.81 35.22
CA GLN A 765 -40.44 -33.55 34.08
C GLN A 765 -41.84 -34.11 34.40
N THR A 766 -42.86 -33.71 33.65
CA THR A 766 -44.24 -34.18 33.86
C THR A 766 -45.04 -34.22 32.56
N SER A 767 -46.17 -34.93 32.56
CA SER A 767 -47.16 -34.88 31.50
C SER A 767 -47.87 -33.54 31.51
N VAL A 768 -47.81 -32.79 30.41
CA VAL A 768 -48.37 -31.44 30.28
C VAL A 768 -49.46 -31.41 29.22
N LYS A 769 -50.63 -30.88 29.60
CA LYS A 769 -51.71 -30.51 28.68
C LYS A 769 -52.03 -29.03 28.75
N ILE A 770 -52.07 -28.36 27.60
CA ILE A 770 -52.64 -27.01 27.45
C ILE A 770 -53.95 -27.14 26.69
N ILE A 771 -55.08 -26.96 27.37
CA ILE A 771 -56.42 -27.16 26.81
C ILE A 771 -57.12 -25.81 26.68
N VAL A 772 -57.70 -25.52 25.52
CA VAL A 772 -58.56 -24.35 25.29
C VAL A 772 -60.02 -24.77 25.33
N SER A 773 -60.85 -24.03 26.07
CA SER A 773 -62.28 -24.29 26.26
C SER A 773 -63.11 -23.01 26.09
N ASP A 774 -64.37 -23.17 25.70
CA ASP A 774 -65.33 -22.06 25.67
C ASP A 774 -65.88 -21.71 27.07
N ILE A 775 -66.75 -20.69 27.14
CA ILE A 775 -67.36 -20.24 28.40
C ILE A 775 -68.26 -21.29 29.09
N LEU A 776 -68.71 -22.31 28.35
CA LEU A 776 -69.48 -23.43 28.89
C LEU A 776 -68.58 -24.58 29.35
N GLY A 777 -67.26 -24.45 29.21
CA GLY A 777 -66.28 -25.48 29.54
C GLY A 777 -66.14 -26.58 28.49
N ARG A 778 -66.69 -26.39 27.28
CA ARG A 778 -66.49 -27.35 26.18
C ARG A 778 -65.09 -27.17 25.62
N GLU A 779 -64.33 -28.27 25.53
CA GLU A 779 -63.00 -28.28 24.92
C GLU A 779 -63.10 -27.93 23.44
N ILE A 780 -62.34 -26.92 23.04
CA ILE A 780 -62.22 -26.46 21.64
C ILE A 780 -61.03 -27.16 20.99
N THR A 781 -59.88 -27.17 21.66
CA THR A 781 -58.67 -27.82 21.19
C THR A 781 -57.68 -28.03 22.33
N THR A 782 -56.73 -28.94 22.13
CA THR A 782 -55.57 -29.15 23.01
C THR A 782 -54.31 -28.73 22.26
N LEU A 783 -53.59 -27.72 22.77
CA LEU A 783 -52.40 -27.12 22.14
C LEU A 783 -51.11 -27.87 22.46
N VAL A 784 -51.05 -28.50 23.62
CA VAL A 784 -49.92 -29.33 24.09
C VAL A 784 -50.52 -30.55 24.76
N ASN A 785 -49.96 -31.73 24.49
CA ASN A 785 -50.27 -32.98 25.18
C ASN A 785 -49.04 -33.90 25.11
N ASP A 786 -48.03 -33.57 25.90
CA ASP A 786 -46.71 -34.19 25.83
C ASP A 786 -46.02 -34.27 27.19
N VAL A 787 -45.02 -35.14 27.32
CA VAL A 787 -44.15 -35.17 28.50
C VAL A 787 -42.99 -34.19 28.29
N LEU A 788 -42.95 -33.13 29.10
CA LEU A 788 -41.97 -32.05 28.99
C LEU A 788 -41.02 -32.06 30.19
N ASN A 789 -39.74 -31.70 29.99
CA ASN A 789 -38.73 -31.56 31.05
C ASN A 789 -38.90 -30.25 31.81
N ALA A 790 -38.23 -30.07 32.96
CA ALA A 790 -38.21 -28.79 33.67
C ALA A 790 -37.79 -27.64 32.73
N GLY A 791 -38.56 -26.55 32.69
CA GLY A 791 -38.29 -25.44 31.79
C GLY A 791 -39.44 -24.47 31.60
N ASN A 792 -39.15 -23.40 30.85
CA ASN A 792 -40.11 -22.39 30.42
C ASN A 792 -40.51 -22.64 28.96
N TYR A 793 -41.81 -22.65 28.69
CA TYR A 793 -42.40 -23.02 27.41
C TYR A 793 -43.33 -21.94 26.89
N SER A 794 -43.48 -21.87 25.56
CA SER A 794 -44.46 -20.99 24.91
C SER A 794 -45.14 -21.70 23.76
N VAL A 795 -46.47 -21.65 23.72
CA VAL A 795 -47.30 -22.20 22.66
C VAL A 795 -48.18 -21.11 22.06
N GLU A 796 -48.36 -21.13 20.74
CA GLU A 796 -49.23 -20.20 20.03
C GLU A 796 -50.63 -20.79 19.89
N PHE A 797 -51.65 -19.96 20.12
CA PHE A 797 -53.04 -20.26 19.84
C PHE A 797 -53.56 -19.35 18.74
N ASN A 798 -54.17 -19.94 17.71
CA ASN A 798 -54.80 -19.23 16.61
C ASN A 798 -56.33 -19.45 16.65
N GLY A 799 -57.08 -18.38 16.89
CA GLY A 799 -58.54 -18.36 16.98
C GLY A 799 -59.26 -18.09 15.66
N THR A 800 -58.60 -18.24 14.49
CA THR A 800 -59.21 -17.95 13.18
C THR A 800 -60.50 -18.74 12.93
N GLU A 801 -60.64 -19.95 13.48
CA GLU A 801 -61.80 -20.83 13.22
C GLU A 801 -62.92 -20.74 14.27
N ILE A 802 -62.80 -19.87 15.28
CA ILE A 802 -63.80 -19.72 16.36
C ILE A 802 -64.33 -18.28 16.47
N SER A 803 -65.55 -18.09 16.98
CA SER A 803 -66.18 -16.76 17.06
C SER A 803 -65.50 -15.81 18.06
N SER A 804 -65.63 -14.50 17.90
CA SER A 804 -65.21 -13.54 18.94
C SER A 804 -65.90 -13.86 20.27
N GLY A 805 -65.15 -13.82 21.37
CA GLY A 805 -65.68 -14.22 22.67
C GLY A 805 -64.63 -14.46 23.74
N VAL A 806 -65.11 -14.88 24.91
CA VAL A 806 -64.28 -15.24 26.07
C VAL A 806 -63.99 -16.74 26.02
N TYR A 807 -62.71 -17.07 26.10
CA TYR A 807 -62.20 -18.44 26.16
C TYR A 807 -61.33 -18.61 27.39
N PHE A 808 -61.15 -19.86 27.81
CA PHE A 808 -60.25 -20.23 28.88
C PHE A 808 -59.19 -21.18 28.34
N TYR A 809 -57.94 -20.98 28.75
CA TYR A 809 -56.88 -21.95 28.53
C TYR A 809 -56.40 -22.46 29.87
N THR A 810 -56.15 -23.77 29.94
CA THR A 810 -55.82 -24.46 31.19
C THR A 810 -54.56 -25.27 31.01
N LEU A 811 -53.58 -25.03 31.88
CA LEU A 811 -52.44 -25.92 32.10
C LEU A 811 -52.88 -27.02 33.06
N VAL A 812 -52.77 -28.26 32.61
CA VAL A 812 -53.01 -29.47 33.40
C VAL A 812 -51.75 -30.30 33.40
N THR A 813 -51.29 -30.68 34.58
CA THR A 813 -50.23 -31.67 34.82
C THR A 813 -50.73 -32.69 35.82
N ASP A 814 -49.91 -33.68 36.16
CA ASP A 814 -50.29 -34.71 37.13
C ASP A 814 -50.59 -34.11 38.52
N ASN A 815 -49.88 -33.03 38.91
CA ASN A 815 -49.94 -32.43 40.25
C ASN A 815 -50.40 -30.97 40.30
N PHE A 816 -50.59 -30.31 39.14
CA PHE A 816 -50.95 -28.89 39.06
C PHE A 816 -51.97 -28.60 37.97
N LYS A 817 -52.96 -27.75 38.29
CA LYS A 817 -53.96 -27.26 37.33
C LYS A 817 -54.22 -25.78 37.52
N GLN A 818 -54.03 -24.99 36.46
CA GLN A 818 -54.31 -23.55 36.46
C GLN A 818 -54.98 -23.13 35.17
N SER A 819 -56.05 -22.32 35.28
CA SER A 819 -56.78 -21.78 34.13
C SER A 819 -56.66 -20.26 34.08
N LYS A 820 -56.58 -19.70 32.88
CA LYS A 820 -56.62 -18.26 32.64
C LYS A 820 -57.58 -17.90 31.51
N LYS A 821 -58.10 -16.68 31.59
CA LYS A 821 -59.10 -16.13 30.66
C LYS A 821 -58.41 -15.38 29.53
N MET A 822 -58.78 -15.69 28.30
CA MET A 822 -58.40 -14.94 27.09
C MET A 822 -59.64 -14.43 26.34
N ILE A 823 -59.47 -13.31 25.65
CA ILE A 823 -60.54 -12.67 24.88
C ILE A 823 -60.09 -12.61 23.42
N LEU A 824 -60.82 -13.29 22.54
CA LEU A 824 -60.65 -13.17 21.09
C LEU A 824 -61.55 -12.04 20.58
N MET A 825 -60.96 -11.06 19.90
CA MET A 825 -61.69 -10.01 19.21
C MET A 825 -61.39 -10.08 17.71
N LYS A 826 -62.30 -10.64 16.92
CA LYS A 826 -62.27 -10.52 15.46
C LYS A 826 -62.85 -9.19 15.00
#